data_AF-A0A9P8S8Y5-F1
#
_entry.id   AF-A0A9P8S8Y5-F1
#
_cell.length_a   1.000
_cell.length_b   1.000
_cell.length_c   1.000
_cell.angle_alpha   90.00
_cell.angle_beta   90.00
_cell.angle_gamma   90.00
#
_symmetry.space_group_name_H-M   'P 1'
#
loop_
_entity.id
_entity.type
_entity.pdbx_description
1 polymer ?
#
loop_
_entity_poly.entity_id
_entity_poly.type
_entity_poly.pdbx_seq_one_letter_code
_entity_poly.pdbx_strand_id
1 'polypeptide(L)'
;MASSEETKSLEAECLCGSIHFTFDIPVASLPLSVYLCHCSICRHATGAPTVFHSVLPKNTTPNFISPSTERNLTSFKPAEDCTYDFCSTCGCHVAGVSFDRKEWTIATSMFKDHGPDKFKITSHVFSKSGPGSAIPAVVSKIDGRDIKHWNPPDDDPRAKVNRPTAEAGPTGEDRLRAQCYCGGVSFTFGRPNDEVRNDAFMSKYVSPRDQNKWLAIYDVCDDCRLANGTHVAGWTFVPLMLCDPPIKTDLKIGTARTYASSPGVLRSFCGTCGATVMYSCAARMPTAEKAVVDIATGILRCPEGVMGEDWLTWRAALAFEQTGVRPKRLPARHGNSEQDLQYSILSQYQRSKSTPSKTGLFISPHLIAVRERIRIDSAPISEDLFAKYFFQVWDRLGESSACPEDAAPGSRPLYARYLTLMSWHAFLQEGVDCAVYETGIGGEFDATNIVERPVASGISTLGIDHVFVLGDTVDKIAWHKAGIMKPGSPAFTVEQVPSAAEVLQTRAKDKGVDLTVLSVDKRLARVKIRPDALFQKKNATLAIALAESALRKLGVQLGGNGTSLSKEFTDGLEETVFRGRCEVKDEGVVKWFVDGAHTADSLKMSAKWFADETSNRQVSFPATIASGPRIMIFNQQGRTEAVDFLTPLQKATSRNSLPSFDHAVFCTNVTYAKTGYKRDFVNRGIDPKEIETLSVQKRFADKWSEIDPGSKVVVIPTIEEALDYARRVGEEEGTQAVAYVTGSLHLVGGALGILEKADAL
;
A
#
# COMPACT_ATOMS: atom_id res chain seq x y z
N MET A 1 20.69 -30.61 28.59
CA MET A 1 19.58 -30.12 27.76
C MET A 1 20.17 -29.05 26.85
N ALA A 2 20.26 -29.32 25.55
CA ALA A 2 20.82 -28.36 24.59
C ALA A 2 19.93 -27.11 24.55
N SER A 3 20.52 -25.92 24.62
CA SER A 3 19.80 -24.67 24.44
C SER A 3 19.16 -24.67 23.05
N SER A 4 17.83 -24.50 22.96
CA SER A 4 17.18 -24.24 21.68
C SER A 4 17.76 -22.93 21.12
N GLU A 5 18.49 -23.01 20.02
CA GLU A 5 18.95 -21.81 19.30
C GLU A 5 17.73 -20.97 18.90
N GLU A 6 17.78 -19.66 19.16
CA GLU A 6 16.73 -18.73 18.78
C GLU A 6 16.67 -18.64 17.24
N THR A 7 15.47 -18.88 16.68
CA THR A 7 15.22 -18.82 15.24
C THR A 7 14.26 -17.68 14.90
N LYS A 8 14.40 -17.12 13.70
CA LYS A 8 13.46 -16.18 13.10
C LYS A 8 12.83 -16.81 11.86
N SER A 9 11.50 -16.86 11.84
CA SER A 9 10.74 -17.35 10.70
C SER A 9 10.67 -16.29 9.59
N LEU A 10 11.08 -16.64 8.38
CA LEU A 10 11.05 -15.79 7.19
C LEU A 10 10.04 -16.35 6.18
N GLU A 11 9.04 -15.55 5.84
CA GLU A 11 7.94 -15.94 4.95
C GLU A 11 8.24 -15.58 3.49
N ALA A 12 7.98 -16.51 2.57
CA ALA A 12 8.14 -16.35 1.14
C ALA A 12 6.91 -16.83 0.35
N GLU A 13 6.58 -16.11 -0.71
CA GLU A 13 5.39 -16.37 -1.53
C GLU A 13 5.68 -16.03 -3.00
N CYS A 14 5.15 -16.80 -3.96
CA CYS A 14 5.23 -16.46 -5.39
C CYS A 14 4.01 -15.63 -5.82
N LEU A 15 4.05 -15.02 -7.02
CA LEU A 15 2.97 -14.12 -7.49
C LEU A 15 1.57 -14.76 -7.47
N CYS A 16 1.46 -16.05 -7.78
CA CYS A 16 0.17 -16.74 -7.83
C CYS A 16 -0.29 -17.33 -6.49
N GLY A 17 0.52 -17.22 -5.43
CA GLY A 17 0.25 -17.81 -4.11
C GLY A 17 0.34 -19.34 -4.05
N SER A 18 0.54 -20.05 -5.16
CA SER A 18 0.63 -21.53 -5.16
C SER A 18 1.86 -22.05 -4.42
N ILE A 19 2.94 -21.25 -4.37
CA ILE A 19 4.11 -21.50 -3.52
C ILE A 19 4.06 -20.49 -2.39
N HIS A 20 3.92 -21.00 -1.17
CA HIS A 20 3.87 -20.23 0.06
C HIS A 20 4.47 -21.06 1.19
N PHE A 21 5.56 -20.59 1.78
CA PHE A 21 6.26 -21.31 2.84
C PHE A 21 6.99 -20.33 3.76
N THR A 22 7.45 -20.86 4.89
CA THR A 22 8.37 -20.18 5.79
C THR A 22 9.67 -20.97 5.93
N PHE A 23 10.76 -20.28 6.28
CA PHE A 23 11.99 -20.90 6.74
C PHE A 23 12.31 -20.38 8.14
N ASP A 24 12.61 -21.28 9.07
CA ASP A 24 13.09 -20.90 10.39
C ASP A 24 14.62 -20.81 10.35
N ILE A 25 15.13 -19.57 10.36
CA ILE A 25 16.56 -19.28 10.26
C ILE A 25 17.12 -18.98 11.64
N PRO A 26 18.20 -19.63 12.09
CA PRO A 26 18.89 -19.24 13.32
C PRO A 26 19.26 -17.75 13.28
N VAL A 27 18.90 -17.00 14.32
CA VAL A 27 19.12 -15.54 14.35
C VAL A 27 20.61 -15.19 14.16
N ALA A 28 21.51 -16.04 14.68
CA ALA A 28 22.96 -15.90 14.51
C ALA A 28 23.45 -16.02 13.06
N SER A 29 22.64 -16.56 12.15
CA SER A 29 22.94 -16.65 10.71
C SER A 29 22.49 -15.43 9.90
N LEU A 30 21.75 -14.49 10.51
CA LEU A 30 21.26 -13.28 9.85
C LEU A 30 22.29 -12.14 9.96
N PRO A 31 22.44 -11.30 8.92
CA PRO A 31 21.82 -11.42 7.59
C PRO A 31 22.49 -12.52 6.75
N LEU A 32 21.67 -13.26 5.99
CA LEU A 32 22.14 -14.25 5.03
C LEU A 32 22.86 -13.57 3.86
N SER A 33 23.96 -14.18 3.41
CA SER A 33 24.76 -13.65 2.31
C SER A 33 24.13 -13.98 0.96
N VAL A 34 23.84 -12.94 0.17
CA VAL A 34 23.29 -13.04 -1.17
C VAL A 34 24.37 -12.84 -2.21
N TYR A 35 24.42 -13.71 -3.20
CA TYR A 35 25.26 -13.54 -4.39
C TYR A 35 24.40 -13.36 -5.63
N LEU A 36 24.90 -12.55 -6.57
CA LEU A 36 24.29 -12.36 -7.89
C LEU A 36 25.00 -13.26 -8.89
N CYS A 37 24.32 -14.29 -9.40
CA CYS A 37 24.92 -15.19 -10.39
C CYS A 37 24.63 -14.75 -11.82
N HIS A 38 25.70 -14.70 -12.62
CA HIS A 38 25.69 -14.23 -14.01
C HIS A 38 25.99 -15.36 -14.99
N CYS A 39 26.02 -16.62 -14.58
CA CYS A 39 26.32 -17.72 -15.50
C CYS A 39 25.19 -17.93 -16.53
N SER A 40 25.54 -18.50 -17.69
CA SER A 40 24.59 -18.77 -18.77
C SER A 40 23.47 -19.74 -18.34
N ILE A 41 23.76 -20.69 -17.45
CA ILE A 41 22.77 -21.61 -16.90
C ILE A 41 21.70 -20.83 -16.13
N CYS A 42 22.09 -20.01 -15.15
CA CYS A 42 21.13 -19.23 -14.36
C CYS A 42 20.29 -18.31 -15.26
N ARG A 43 20.92 -17.59 -16.20
CA ARG A 43 20.17 -16.68 -17.08
C ARG A 43 19.16 -17.43 -17.96
N HIS A 44 19.62 -18.45 -18.68
CA HIS A 44 18.80 -19.13 -19.67
C HIS A 44 17.74 -20.05 -19.02
N ALA A 45 17.97 -20.54 -17.79
CA ALA A 45 17.03 -21.42 -17.08
C ALA A 45 15.98 -20.64 -16.28
N THR A 46 16.28 -19.39 -15.87
CA THR A 46 15.32 -18.52 -15.18
C THR A 46 14.66 -17.51 -16.09
N GLY A 47 15.29 -17.15 -17.22
CA GLY A 47 14.88 -16.03 -18.07
C GLY A 47 15.28 -14.66 -17.51
N ALA A 48 15.97 -14.61 -16.36
CA ALA A 48 16.44 -13.39 -15.75
C ALA A 48 17.83 -12.97 -16.28
N PRO A 49 18.17 -11.66 -16.30
CA PRO A 49 19.52 -11.21 -16.60
C PRO A 49 20.54 -11.63 -15.53
N THR A 50 20.10 -11.80 -14.28
CA THR A 50 20.87 -12.34 -13.16
C THR A 50 19.91 -12.89 -12.09
N VAL A 51 20.40 -13.77 -11.23
CA VAL A 51 19.64 -14.34 -10.10
C VAL A 51 20.23 -13.91 -8.77
N PHE A 52 19.39 -13.75 -7.74
CA PHE A 52 19.78 -13.27 -6.41
C PHE A 52 19.56 -14.37 -5.39
N HIS A 53 20.61 -15.12 -5.14
CA HIS A 53 20.52 -16.37 -4.39
C HIS A 53 21.24 -16.28 -3.04
N SER A 54 20.67 -16.95 -2.05
CA SER A 54 21.28 -17.14 -0.74
C SER A 54 21.34 -18.61 -0.40
N VAL A 55 22.49 -19.07 0.07
CA VAL A 55 22.63 -20.43 0.64
C VAL A 55 22.05 -20.40 2.05
N LEU A 56 21.16 -21.33 2.36
CA LEU A 56 20.59 -21.50 3.69
C LEU A 56 21.52 -22.31 4.61
N PRO A 57 21.42 -22.15 5.94
CA PRO A 57 22.09 -23.03 6.88
C PRO A 57 21.74 -24.50 6.65
N LYS A 58 22.67 -25.41 7.01
CA LYS A 58 22.47 -26.85 6.82
C LYS A 58 21.24 -27.33 7.59
N ASN A 59 20.48 -28.24 6.98
CA ASN A 59 19.24 -28.81 7.52
C ASN A 59 18.07 -27.82 7.67
N THR A 60 18.17 -26.59 7.14
CA THR A 60 17.01 -25.70 7.04
C THR A 60 16.12 -26.16 5.88
N THR A 61 14.88 -26.56 6.18
CA THR A 61 13.89 -27.02 5.20
C THR A 61 12.67 -26.09 5.15
N PRO A 62 11.98 -25.98 4.00
CA PRO A 62 10.79 -25.13 3.89
C PRO A 62 9.61 -25.71 4.66
N ASN A 63 8.95 -24.87 5.46
CA ASN A 63 7.68 -25.16 6.11
C ASN A 63 6.54 -24.62 5.24
N PHE A 64 5.98 -25.47 4.39
CA PHE A 64 4.88 -25.07 3.49
C PHE A 64 3.62 -24.66 4.24
N ILE A 65 3.01 -23.57 3.81
CA ILE A 65 1.76 -23.04 4.35
C ILE A 65 0.61 -23.52 3.46
N SER A 66 -0.35 -24.24 4.05
CA SER A 66 -1.51 -24.78 3.33
C SER A 66 -2.26 -23.68 2.56
N PRO A 67 -2.67 -23.90 1.29
CA PRO A 67 -2.68 -25.19 0.57
C PRO A 67 -1.37 -25.51 -0.17
N SER A 68 -0.31 -24.72 -0.01
CA SER A 68 0.96 -24.98 -0.65
C SER A 68 1.62 -26.24 -0.11
N THR A 69 2.28 -26.99 -0.99
CA THR A 69 3.06 -28.19 -0.68
C THR A 69 4.22 -28.32 -1.66
N GLU A 70 5.15 -29.23 -1.40
CA GLU A 70 6.24 -29.55 -2.33
C GLU A 70 5.74 -30.00 -3.72
N ARG A 71 4.52 -30.56 -3.81
CA ARG A 71 3.91 -30.97 -5.11
C ARG A 71 3.59 -29.78 -6.03
N ASN A 72 3.55 -28.56 -5.49
CA ASN A 72 3.35 -27.35 -6.27
C ASN A 72 4.64 -26.90 -6.98
N LEU A 73 5.78 -27.53 -6.71
CA LEU A 73 7.05 -27.29 -7.38
C LEU A 73 7.25 -28.25 -8.56
N THR A 74 7.95 -27.76 -9.59
CA THR A 74 8.55 -28.57 -10.65
C THR A 74 10.06 -28.43 -10.56
N SER A 75 10.76 -29.57 -10.64
CA SER A 75 12.23 -29.63 -10.58
C SER A 75 12.83 -29.80 -11.98
N PHE A 76 13.89 -29.05 -12.27
CA PHE A 76 14.66 -29.14 -13.50
C PHE A 76 16.15 -29.34 -13.18
N LYS A 77 16.82 -30.27 -13.88
CA LYS A 77 18.24 -30.57 -13.66
C LYS A 77 19.10 -29.91 -14.76
N PRO A 78 19.67 -28.71 -14.55
CA PRO A 78 20.52 -28.07 -15.54
C PRO A 78 21.94 -28.65 -15.63
N ALA A 79 22.43 -29.29 -14.57
CA ALA A 79 23.81 -29.80 -14.44
C ALA A 79 23.85 -31.03 -13.52
N GLU A 80 24.99 -31.72 -13.47
CA GLU A 80 25.14 -32.99 -12.72
C GLU A 80 24.88 -32.89 -11.22
N ASP A 81 25.16 -31.74 -10.59
CA ASP A 81 25.16 -31.50 -9.13
C ASP A 81 24.14 -30.46 -8.61
N CYS A 82 23.23 -29.95 -9.47
CA CYS A 82 22.22 -28.98 -9.05
C CYS A 82 20.85 -29.23 -9.70
N THR A 83 19.79 -29.05 -8.93
CA THR A 83 18.39 -29.05 -9.39
C THR A 83 17.77 -27.67 -9.13
N TYR A 84 17.01 -27.13 -10.08
CA TYR A 84 16.25 -25.89 -9.92
C TYR A 84 14.77 -26.21 -9.71
N ASP A 85 14.22 -25.73 -8.60
CA ASP A 85 12.81 -25.83 -8.27
C ASP A 85 12.10 -24.51 -8.62
N PHE A 86 10.98 -24.61 -9.32
CA PHE A 86 10.13 -23.49 -9.70
C PHE A 86 8.65 -23.80 -9.51
N CYS A 87 7.82 -22.78 -9.39
CA CYS A 87 6.38 -22.94 -9.24
C CYS A 87 5.75 -23.55 -10.51
N SER A 88 5.05 -24.67 -10.36
CA SER A 88 4.36 -25.38 -11.45
C SER A 88 3.27 -24.55 -12.14
N THR A 89 2.75 -23.53 -11.46
CA THR A 89 1.64 -22.68 -11.90
C THR A 89 2.10 -21.41 -12.59
N CYS A 90 3.06 -20.68 -12.00
CA CYS A 90 3.46 -19.35 -12.49
C CYS A 90 4.91 -19.27 -13.03
N GLY A 91 5.71 -20.33 -12.88
CA GLY A 91 7.10 -20.37 -13.35
C GLY A 91 8.11 -19.71 -12.41
N CYS A 92 7.69 -19.10 -11.30
CA CYS A 92 8.59 -18.44 -10.35
C CYS A 92 9.68 -19.38 -9.88
N HIS A 93 10.95 -19.01 -10.10
CA HIS A 93 12.09 -19.74 -9.56
C HIS A 93 12.11 -19.61 -8.03
N VAL A 94 12.30 -20.74 -7.35
CA VAL A 94 12.23 -20.83 -5.89
C VAL A 94 13.60 -21.11 -5.30
N ALA A 95 14.30 -22.12 -5.81
CA ALA A 95 15.61 -22.49 -5.27
C ALA A 95 16.44 -23.32 -6.26
N GLY A 96 17.76 -23.22 -6.13
CA GLY A 96 18.67 -24.31 -6.46
C GLY A 96 18.82 -25.23 -5.26
N VAL A 97 18.68 -26.54 -5.46
CA VAL A 97 18.68 -27.55 -4.40
C VAL A 97 19.71 -28.63 -4.74
N SER A 98 20.51 -29.04 -3.75
CA SER A 98 21.42 -30.20 -3.87
C SER A 98 20.63 -31.48 -4.14
N PHE A 99 21.28 -32.52 -4.70
CA PHE A 99 20.60 -33.78 -5.02
C PHE A 99 19.98 -34.49 -3.82
N ASP A 100 20.64 -34.40 -2.67
CA ASP A 100 20.13 -34.95 -1.41
C ASP A 100 19.09 -34.04 -0.73
N ARG A 101 18.75 -32.90 -1.33
CA ARG A 101 17.85 -31.85 -0.83
C ARG A 101 18.22 -31.31 0.56
N LYS A 102 19.49 -31.43 0.97
CA LYS A 102 19.98 -30.92 2.25
C LYS A 102 20.56 -29.51 2.19
N GLU A 103 20.93 -29.04 0.99
CA GLU A 103 21.47 -27.70 0.78
C GLU A 103 20.55 -26.93 -0.17
N TRP A 104 19.98 -25.85 0.38
CA TRP A 104 19.03 -24.99 -0.31
C TRP A 104 19.68 -23.66 -0.63
N THR A 105 19.60 -23.28 -1.90
CA THR A 105 20.02 -21.99 -2.43
C THR A 105 18.78 -21.27 -2.92
N ILE A 106 18.24 -20.39 -2.11
CA ILE A 106 16.90 -19.81 -2.33
C ILE A 106 16.94 -18.52 -3.17
N ALA A 107 15.88 -18.31 -3.94
CA ALA A 107 15.54 -17.04 -4.55
C ALA A 107 15.09 -16.05 -3.47
N THR A 108 15.95 -15.10 -3.13
CA THR A 108 15.70 -14.12 -2.05
C THR A 108 14.55 -13.16 -2.35
N SER A 109 14.16 -13.06 -3.62
CA SER A 109 13.15 -12.11 -4.09
C SER A 109 11.72 -12.51 -3.78
N MET A 110 11.50 -13.75 -3.34
CA MET A 110 10.18 -14.25 -2.91
C MET A 110 9.83 -13.87 -1.48
N PHE A 111 10.81 -13.44 -0.68
CA PHE A 111 10.61 -13.17 0.74
C PHE A 111 9.86 -11.86 0.95
N LYS A 112 8.84 -11.90 1.81
CA LYS A 112 8.05 -10.71 2.18
C LYS A 112 8.93 -9.67 2.87
N ASP A 113 9.85 -10.12 3.72
CA ASP A 113 10.91 -9.33 4.33
C ASP A 113 12.26 -9.69 3.69
N HIS A 114 12.71 -8.86 2.76
CA HIS A 114 13.99 -9.02 2.06
C HIS A 114 14.96 -7.87 2.36
N GLY A 115 14.82 -7.25 3.54
CA GLY A 115 15.65 -6.14 3.99
C GLY A 115 17.13 -6.50 4.19
N PRO A 116 18.03 -5.50 4.27
CA PRO A 116 19.47 -5.70 4.42
C PRO A 116 19.86 -6.37 5.76
N ASP A 117 18.98 -6.34 6.76
CA ASP A 117 19.09 -7.04 8.04
C ASP A 117 18.72 -8.54 7.95
N LYS A 118 18.24 -8.98 6.77
CA LYS A 118 17.91 -10.37 6.45
C LYS A 118 18.76 -10.94 5.34
N PHE A 119 18.94 -10.14 4.29
CA PHE A 119 19.62 -10.55 3.07
C PHE A 119 20.61 -9.47 2.67
N LYS A 120 21.89 -9.79 2.75
CA LYS A 120 22.97 -8.86 2.43
C LYS A 120 23.62 -9.25 1.12
N ILE A 121 23.54 -8.37 0.11
CA ILE A 121 24.23 -8.60 -1.16
C ILE A 121 25.74 -8.48 -0.95
N THR A 122 26.47 -9.56 -1.26
CA THR A 122 27.89 -9.71 -0.95
C THR A 122 28.79 -9.70 -2.19
N SER A 123 28.37 -10.38 -3.27
CA SER A 123 29.22 -10.64 -4.42
C SER A 123 28.47 -10.79 -5.76
N HIS A 124 29.18 -10.50 -6.86
CA HIS A 124 28.89 -11.01 -8.20
C HIS A 124 29.67 -12.31 -8.42
N VAL A 125 28.99 -13.37 -8.86
CA VAL A 125 29.63 -14.64 -9.22
C VAL A 125 29.42 -14.94 -10.70
N PHE A 126 30.44 -15.52 -11.35
CA PHE A 126 30.41 -15.81 -12.79
C PHE A 126 30.24 -14.55 -13.67
N SER A 127 30.71 -13.40 -13.20
CA SER A 127 30.63 -12.12 -13.93
C SER A 127 31.41 -12.12 -15.26
N LYS A 128 32.38 -13.03 -15.45
CA LYS A 128 33.11 -13.22 -16.72
C LYS A 128 32.38 -14.12 -17.71
N SER A 129 31.26 -14.76 -17.35
CA SER A 129 30.57 -15.75 -18.20
C SER A 129 29.79 -15.14 -19.38
N GLY A 130 29.94 -13.84 -19.66
CA GLY A 130 29.44 -13.19 -20.86
C GLY A 130 30.11 -11.82 -21.08
N PRO A 131 30.41 -11.44 -22.33
CA PRO A 131 30.96 -10.12 -22.63
C PRO A 131 29.91 -8.98 -22.49
N GLY A 132 30.37 -7.73 -22.30
CA GLY A 132 29.55 -6.51 -22.34
C GLY A 132 29.33 -5.77 -21.00
N SER A 133 28.74 -4.58 -21.08
CA SER A 133 28.42 -3.67 -19.94
C SER A 133 27.22 -4.15 -19.11
N ALA A 134 27.37 -5.30 -18.46
CA ALA A 134 26.31 -5.99 -17.75
C ALA A 134 25.98 -5.42 -16.35
N ILE A 135 24.99 -6.01 -15.67
CA ILE A 135 24.61 -5.68 -14.28
C ILE A 135 25.81 -5.54 -13.32
N PRO A 136 26.87 -6.39 -13.36
CA PRO A 136 28.05 -6.20 -12.51
C PRO A 136 28.76 -4.85 -12.69
N ALA A 137 28.70 -4.24 -13.87
CA ALA A 137 29.27 -2.91 -14.10
C ALA A 137 28.37 -1.81 -13.53
N VAL A 138 27.05 -1.98 -13.65
CA VAL A 138 26.04 -1.02 -13.16
C VAL A 138 25.91 -1.07 -11.63
N VAL A 139 26.03 -2.26 -11.03
CA VAL A 139 25.89 -2.52 -9.60
C VAL A 139 27.26 -2.88 -9.01
N SER A 140 28.23 -1.98 -9.14
CA SER A 140 29.59 -2.21 -8.62
C SER A 140 29.71 -1.93 -7.12
N LYS A 141 28.79 -1.12 -6.56
CA LYS A 141 28.76 -0.73 -5.15
C LYS A 141 27.34 -0.82 -4.58
N ILE A 142 27.23 -1.28 -3.33
CA ILE A 142 26.00 -1.24 -2.52
C ILE A 142 26.37 -0.74 -1.13
N ASP A 143 25.59 0.21 -0.59
CA ASP A 143 25.82 0.83 0.72
C ASP A 143 27.25 1.37 0.92
N GLY A 144 27.79 1.98 -0.13
CA GLY A 144 29.16 2.51 -0.15
C GLY A 144 30.27 1.45 -0.22
N ARG A 145 29.93 0.15 -0.26
CA ARG A 145 30.88 -0.97 -0.32
C ARG A 145 30.98 -1.54 -1.73
N ASP A 146 32.22 -1.78 -2.19
CA ASP A 146 32.45 -2.54 -3.42
C ASP A 146 31.93 -3.97 -3.30
N ILE A 147 31.22 -4.41 -4.33
CA ILE A 147 30.74 -5.79 -4.43
C ILE A 147 31.90 -6.66 -4.92
N LYS A 148 32.15 -7.77 -4.22
CA LYS A 148 33.23 -8.68 -4.59
C LYS A 148 32.88 -9.42 -5.87
N HIS A 149 33.85 -9.59 -6.78
CA HIS A 149 33.69 -10.44 -7.96
C HIS A 149 34.38 -11.78 -7.73
N TRP A 150 33.66 -12.87 -7.90
CA TRP A 150 34.23 -14.21 -7.92
C TRP A 150 33.97 -14.88 -9.27
N ASN A 151 35.01 -15.50 -9.84
CA ASN A 151 34.93 -16.30 -11.04
C ASN A 151 35.78 -17.56 -10.83
N PRO A 152 35.41 -18.70 -11.41
CA PRO A 152 36.26 -19.87 -11.40
C PRO A 152 37.58 -19.59 -12.17
N PRO A 153 38.65 -20.37 -11.91
CA PRO A 153 39.87 -20.34 -12.72
C PRO A 153 39.59 -20.52 -14.22
N ASP A 154 40.40 -19.91 -15.09
CA ASP A 154 40.14 -19.89 -16.54
C ASP A 154 40.19 -21.30 -17.19
N ASP A 155 40.86 -22.26 -16.55
CA ASP A 155 40.94 -23.68 -16.93
C ASP A 155 39.78 -24.54 -16.38
N ASP A 156 38.94 -23.99 -15.51
CA ASP A 156 37.75 -24.67 -14.99
C ASP A 156 36.67 -24.78 -16.08
N PRO A 157 36.06 -25.96 -16.30
CA PRO A 157 34.97 -26.11 -17.28
C PRO A 157 33.81 -25.12 -17.10
N ARG A 158 33.57 -24.64 -15.86
CA ARG A 158 32.53 -23.65 -15.52
C ARG A 158 32.88 -22.23 -15.96
N ALA A 159 34.15 -21.94 -16.27
CA ALA A 159 34.60 -20.66 -16.81
C ALA A 159 34.25 -20.47 -18.28
N LYS A 160 33.82 -21.53 -18.98
CA LYS A 160 33.51 -21.49 -20.42
C LYS A 160 32.43 -20.47 -20.74
N VAL A 161 32.81 -19.45 -21.51
CA VAL A 161 31.89 -18.43 -22.04
C VAL A 161 31.15 -19.02 -23.24
N ASN A 162 29.83 -19.09 -23.15
CA ASN A 162 29.00 -19.46 -24.29
C ASN A 162 28.80 -18.22 -25.18
N ARG A 163 29.30 -18.27 -26.42
CA ARG A 163 29.14 -17.22 -27.43
C ARG A 163 28.18 -17.71 -28.50
N PRO A 164 26.94 -17.20 -28.52
CA PRO A 164 26.02 -17.45 -29.61
C PRO A 164 26.59 -16.99 -30.95
N THR A 165 26.18 -17.66 -32.03
CA THR A 165 26.47 -17.22 -33.40
C THR A 165 25.34 -16.33 -33.90
N ALA A 166 25.67 -15.39 -34.79
CA ALA A 166 24.65 -14.62 -35.50
C ALA A 166 23.76 -15.57 -36.33
N GLU A 167 22.46 -15.26 -36.41
CA GLU A 167 21.50 -16.04 -37.19
C GLU A 167 20.88 -15.14 -38.27
N ALA A 168 20.64 -15.72 -39.44
CA ALA A 168 19.97 -15.07 -40.55
C ALA A 168 18.70 -15.86 -40.92
N GLY A 169 17.64 -15.15 -41.28
CA GLY A 169 16.39 -15.73 -41.72
C GLY A 169 16.47 -16.26 -43.16
N PRO A 170 15.36 -16.82 -43.69
CA PRO A 170 15.33 -17.43 -45.01
C PRO A 170 15.71 -16.49 -46.16
N THR A 171 15.57 -15.16 -45.96
CA THR A 171 15.90 -14.14 -46.96
C THR A 171 17.22 -13.42 -46.67
N GLY A 172 18.01 -13.91 -45.71
CA GLY A 172 19.29 -13.34 -45.30
C GLY A 172 19.17 -12.18 -44.32
N GLU A 173 17.98 -11.90 -43.81
CA GLU A 173 17.74 -10.86 -42.81
C GLU A 173 18.24 -11.26 -41.43
N ASP A 174 18.77 -10.30 -40.65
CA ASP A 174 19.22 -10.55 -39.28
C ASP A 174 18.07 -11.09 -38.40
N ARG A 175 18.36 -12.14 -37.62
CA ARG A 175 17.45 -12.74 -36.64
C ARG A 175 18.13 -12.89 -35.29
N LEU A 176 17.43 -12.53 -34.22
CA LEU A 176 17.89 -12.76 -32.84
C LEU A 176 17.13 -13.92 -32.21
N ARG A 177 17.88 -14.89 -31.71
CA ARG A 177 17.35 -16.09 -31.04
C ARG A 177 16.99 -15.82 -29.59
N ALA A 178 15.76 -16.17 -29.22
CA ALA A 178 15.27 -16.27 -27.85
C ALA A 178 15.04 -17.75 -27.52
N GLN A 179 15.83 -18.31 -26.62
CA GLN A 179 15.79 -19.73 -26.27
C GLN A 179 16.03 -19.97 -24.77
N CYS A 180 15.18 -20.77 -24.13
CA CYS A 180 15.41 -21.19 -22.75
C CYS A 180 16.52 -22.25 -22.65
N TYR A 181 17.01 -22.54 -21.45
CA TYR A 181 18.16 -23.45 -21.28
C TYR A 181 17.90 -24.86 -21.85
N CYS A 182 16.73 -25.44 -21.57
CA CYS A 182 16.40 -26.79 -22.03
C CYS A 182 16.02 -26.88 -23.52
N GLY A 183 15.95 -25.76 -24.25
CA GLY A 183 15.52 -25.72 -25.66
C GLY A 183 14.03 -25.98 -25.91
N GLY A 184 13.24 -26.26 -24.86
CA GLY A 184 11.80 -26.51 -24.99
C GLY A 184 11.00 -25.30 -25.48
N VAL A 185 11.53 -24.09 -25.29
CA VAL A 185 11.07 -22.86 -25.93
C VAL A 185 12.22 -22.28 -26.73
N SER A 186 12.03 -22.13 -28.03
CA SER A 186 12.99 -21.52 -28.95
C SER A 186 12.26 -20.83 -30.10
N PHE A 187 12.60 -19.57 -30.35
CA PHE A 187 12.13 -18.80 -31.50
C PHE A 187 13.14 -17.71 -31.83
N THR A 188 12.99 -17.11 -33.00
CA THR A 188 13.74 -15.92 -33.39
C THR A 188 12.81 -14.74 -33.57
N PHE A 189 13.36 -13.52 -33.56
CA PHE A 189 12.66 -12.32 -34.01
C PHE A 189 13.57 -11.41 -34.83
N GLY A 190 12.95 -10.60 -35.69
CA GLY A 190 13.66 -9.69 -36.60
C GLY A 190 13.92 -8.32 -35.99
N ARG A 191 14.71 -7.52 -36.70
CA ARG A 191 14.86 -6.08 -36.42
C ARG A 191 13.55 -5.33 -36.72
N PRO A 192 13.36 -4.10 -36.20
CA PRO A 192 12.28 -3.25 -36.67
C PRO A 192 12.32 -3.13 -38.20
N ASN A 193 11.20 -3.37 -38.86
CA ASN A 193 11.03 -3.18 -40.31
C ASN A 193 10.22 -1.90 -40.58
N ASP A 194 10.03 -1.56 -41.85
CA ASP A 194 9.30 -0.34 -42.22
C ASP A 194 7.84 -0.35 -41.77
N GLU A 195 7.20 -1.52 -41.74
CA GLU A 195 5.83 -1.65 -41.24
C GLU A 195 5.72 -1.27 -39.75
N VAL A 196 6.68 -1.71 -38.93
CA VAL A 196 6.73 -1.33 -37.51
C VAL A 196 7.06 0.14 -37.32
N ARG A 197 8.02 0.68 -38.08
CA ARG A 197 8.44 2.09 -37.95
C ARG A 197 7.35 3.07 -38.39
N ASN A 198 6.57 2.70 -39.40
CA ASN A 198 5.50 3.55 -39.93
C ASN A 198 4.17 3.40 -39.16
N ASP A 199 4.06 2.41 -38.26
CA ASP A 199 2.88 2.23 -37.42
C ASP A 199 2.92 3.11 -36.16
N ALA A 200 1.85 3.87 -35.92
CA ALA A 200 1.76 4.82 -34.81
C ALA A 200 1.82 4.18 -33.42
N PHE A 201 1.50 2.89 -33.29
CA PHE A 201 1.53 2.17 -32.02
C PHE A 201 2.85 1.41 -31.85
N MET A 202 3.26 0.61 -32.84
CA MET A 202 4.43 -0.27 -32.74
C MET A 202 5.76 0.51 -32.74
N SER A 203 5.82 1.66 -33.43
CA SER A 203 7.01 2.53 -33.47
C SER A 203 7.46 3.02 -32.10
N LYS A 204 6.57 3.06 -31.10
CA LYS A 204 6.88 3.47 -29.71
C LYS A 204 7.85 2.53 -29.00
N TYR A 205 8.01 1.30 -29.50
CA TYR A 205 8.87 0.27 -28.95
C TYR A 205 10.23 0.16 -29.67
N VAL A 206 10.39 0.91 -30.76
CA VAL A 206 11.66 1.08 -31.47
C VAL A 206 12.52 2.10 -30.72
N SER A 207 13.83 1.88 -30.72
CA SER A 207 14.74 2.80 -30.05
C SER A 207 14.72 4.18 -30.72
N PRO A 208 14.56 5.27 -29.93
CA PRO A 208 14.63 6.63 -30.46
C PRO A 208 16.07 7.03 -30.84
N ARG A 209 17.08 6.26 -30.43
CA ARG A 209 18.50 6.51 -30.74
C ARG A 209 18.97 5.77 -31.98
N ASP A 210 18.39 4.60 -32.24
CA ASP A 210 18.76 3.74 -33.36
C ASP A 210 17.52 2.97 -33.84
N GLN A 211 17.02 3.35 -35.02
CA GLN A 211 15.79 2.80 -35.59
C GLN A 211 15.91 1.31 -36.03
N ASN A 212 17.09 0.70 -35.90
CA ASN A 212 17.33 -0.73 -36.12
C ASN A 212 17.35 -1.56 -34.82
N LYS A 213 17.10 -0.93 -33.66
CA LYS A 213 17.14 -1.57 -32.34
C LYS A 213 15.80 -1.48 -31.61
N TRP A 214 15.53 -2.48 -30.77
CA TRP A 214 14.39 -2.51 -29.87
C TRP A 214 14.69 -1.79 -28.55
N LEU A 215 13.68 -1.24 -27.91
CA LEU A 215 13.81 -0.76 -26.54
C LEU A 215 13.94 -1.93 -25.56
N ALA A 216 14.81 -1.77 -24.55
CA ALA A 216 14.94 -2.69 -23.44
C ALA A 216 14.89 -1.96 -22.08
N ILE A 217 14.43 -2.66 -21.05
CA ILE A 217 14.32 -2.13 -19.68
C ILE A 217 14.76 -3.15 -18.64
N TYR A 218 15.22 -2.62 -17.51
CA TYR A 218 15.19 -3.33 -16.23
C TYR A 218 13.91 -2.99 -15.49
N ASP A 219 13.18 -4.02 -15.09
CA ASP A 219 11.95 -3.93 -14.31
C ASP A 219 12.18 -4.55 -12.94
N VAL A 220 11.91 -3.76 -11.90
CA VAL A 220 12.10 -4.13 -10.50
C VAL A 220 10.78 -4.18 -9.73
N CYS A 221 9.64 -4.21 -10.43
CA CYS A 221 8.34 -4.29 -9.77
C CYS A 221 8.13 -5.60 -9.01
N ASP A 222 7.31 -5.55 -7.96
CA ASP A 222 6.95 -6.71 -7.13
C ASP A 222 6.34 -7.84 -7.98
N ASP A 223 5.51 -7.53 -8.98
CA ASP A 223 4.88 -8.56 -9.80
C ASP A 223 5.90 -9.35 -10.62
N CYS A 224 6.80 -8.65 -11.32
CA CYS A 224 7.85 -9.30 -12.09
C CYS A 224 8.85 -10.02 -11.18
N ARG A 225 9.13 -9.45 -10.00
CA ARG A 225 9.95 -10.07 -8.97
C ARG A 225 9.40 -11.41 -8.51
N LEU A 226 8.12 -11.43 -8.13
CA LEU A 226 7.41 -12.60 -7.59
C LEU A 226 6.98 -13.58 -8.68
N ALA A 227 6.93 -13.16 -9.94
CA ALA A 227 6.69 -14.03 -11.09
C ALA A 227 7.96 -14.74 -11.55
N ASN A 228 9.13 -14.08 -11.49
CA ASN A 228 10.37 -14.64 -11.99
C ASN A 228 11.21 -15.34 -10.92
N GLY A 229 11.13 -14.91 -9.65
CA GLY A 229 12.07 -15.35 -8.62
C GLY A 229 13.43 -14.63 -8.69
N THR A 230 13.44 -13.37 -9.12
CA THR A 230 14.64 -12.51 -9.10
C THR A 230 14.26 -11.06 -8.79
N HIS A 231 15.15 -10.27 -8.20
CA HIS A 231 14.90 -8.84 -7.93
C HIS A 231 14.89 -7.94 -9.16
N VAL A 232 15.45 -8.41 -10.29
CA VAL A 232 15.51 -7.63 -11.54
C VAL A 232 15.10 -8.50 -12.71
N ALA A 233 14.00 -8.15 -13.36
CA ALA A 233 13.63 -8.68 -14.67
C ALA A 233 14.18 -7.77 -15.78
N GLY A 234 14.52 -8.34 -16.93
CA GLY A 234 14.91 -7.56 -18.11
C GLY A 234 13.99 -7.89 -19.27
N TRP A 235 13.43 -6.87 -19.90
CA TRP A 235 12.43 -7.00 -20.98
C TRP A 235 12.85 -6.24 -22.22
N THR A 236 12.64 -6.84 -23.41
CA THR A 236 12.64 -6.14 -24.70
C THR A 236 11.26 -6.25 -25.35
N PHE A 237 10.83 -5.23 -26.09
CA PHE A 237 9.47 -5.14 -26.62
C PHE A 237 9.45 -5.46 -28.11
N VAL A 238 8.74 -6.51 -28.52
CA VAL A 238 8.75 -7.01 -29.90
C VAL A 238 7.34 -7.34 -30.38
N PRO A 239 6.92 -6.85 -31.57
CA PRO A 239 5.68 -7.28 -32.21
C PRO A 239 5.69 -8.79 -32.53
N LEU A 240 4.62 -9.50 -32.14
CA LEU A 240 4.49 -10.96 -32.36
C LEU A 240 4.62 -11.36 -33.83
N MET A 241 4.21 -10.49 -34.75
CA MET A 241 4.32 -10.72 -36.19
C MET A 241 5.77 -10.86 -36.70
N LEU A 242 6.76 -10.43 -35.93
CA LEU A 242 8.18 -10.57 -36.26
C LEU A 242 8.80 -11.85 -35.69
N CYS A 243 8.07 -12.62 -34.89
CA CYS A 243 8.54 -13.87 -34.30
C CYS A 243 8.43 -15.04 -35.28
N ASP A 244 9.45 -15.91 -35.30
CA ASP A 244 9.44 -17.17 -36.07
C ASP A 244 9.88 -18.35 -35.19
N PRO A 245 9.11 -19.45 -35.10
CA PRO A 245 7.80 -19.64 -35.74
C PRO A 245 6.75 -18.63 -35.24
N PRO A 246 5.66 -18.37 -35.98
CA PRO A 246 4.64 -17.42 -35.58
C PRO A 246 4.05 -17.73 -34.21
N ILE A 247 3.99 -16.71 -33.33
CA ILE A 247 3.43 -16.81 -31.98
C ILE A 247 2.12 -16.03 -31.94
N LYS A 248 1.05 -16.65 -31.42
CA LYS A 248 -0.26 -16.01 -31.26
C LYS A 248 -0.35 -15.24 -29.94
N THR A 249 -1.42 -14.47 -29.77
CA THR A 249 -1.67 -13.65 -28.56
C THR A 249 -1.89 -14.47 -27.28
N ASP A 250 -2.01 -15.80 -27.37
CA ASP A 250 -2.02 -16.72 -26.22
C ASP A 250 -0.60 -17.12 -25.73
N LEU A 251 0.44 -16.63 -26.41
CA LEU A 251 1.87 -16.78 -26.07
C LEU A 251 2.37 -18.23 -26.01
N LYS A 252 1.62 -19.17 -26.62
CA LYS A 252 1.99 -20.58 -26.62
C LYS A 252 3.05 -20.87 -27.68
N ILE A 253 4.15 -21.45 -27.26
CA ILE A 253 5.22 -21.92 -28.13
C ILE A 253 6.04 -23.03 -27.45
N GLY A 254 6.26 -24.14 -28.15
CA GLY A 254 7.00 -25.27 -27.59
C GLY A 254 6.42 -25.76 -26.26
N THR A 255 7.24 -25.83 -25.21
CA THR A 255 6.82 -26.24 -23.87
C THR A 255 6.32 -25.07 -23.00
N ALA A 256 6.12 -23.87 -23.57
CA ALA A 256 5.67 -22.71 -22.82
C ALA A 256 4.26 -22.93 -22.24
N ARG A 257 4.11 -22.61 -20.96
CA ARG A 257 2.83 -22.50 -20.25
C ARG A 257 2.50 -21.03 -20.09
N THR A 258 1.26 -20.68 -20.40
CA THR A 258 0.74 -19.32 -20.25
C THR A 258 -0.32 -19.28 -19.15
N TYR A 259 -0.28 -18.26 -18.30
CA TYR A 259 -1.31 -18.00 -17.29
C TYR A 259 -1.69 -16.52 -17.26
N ALA A 260 -2.90 -16.23 -16.80
CA ALA A 260 -3.33 -14.86 -16.54
C ALA A 260 -2.93 -14.47 -15.10
N SER A 261 -2.05 -13.48 -14.96
CA SER A 261 -1.66 -12.98 -13.62
C SER A 261 -2.62 -11.94 -13.07
N SER A 262 -3.35 -11.24 -13.96
CA SER A 262 -4.42 -10.29 -13.63
C SER A 262 -5.32 -10.10 -14.85
N PRO A 263 -6.50 -9.47 -14.73
CA PRO A 263 -7.38 -9.21 -15.87
C PRO A 263 -6.65 -8.49 -17.01
N GLY A 264 -6.60 -9.13 -18.18
CA GLY A 264 -5.94 -8.58 -19.36
C GLY A 264 -4.41 -8.68 -19.37
N VAL A 265 -3.79 -9.43 -18.45
CA VAL A 265 -2.34 -9.65 -18.39
C VAL A 265 -2.04 -11.14 -18.51
N LEU A 266 -1.16 -11.50 -19.45
CA LEU A 266 -0.68 -12.86 -19.66
C LEU A 266 0.83 -12.94 -19.42
N ARG A 267 1.25 -14.01 -18.77
CA ARG A 267 2.65 -14.35 -18.53
C ARG A 267 2.93 -15.76 -19.03
N SER A 268 4.10 -15.95 -19.62
CA SER A 268 4.53 -17.22 -20.21
C SER A 268 5.88 -17.63 -19.67
N PHE A 269 6.01 -18.91 -19.31
CA PHE A 269 7.24 -19.54 -18.84
C PHE A 269 7.42 -20.93 -19.46
N CYS A 270 8.66 -21.39 -19.58
CA CYS A 270 8.95 -22.75 -20.07
C CYS A 270 8.48 -23.79 -19.04
N GLY A 271 7.53 -24.66 -19.40
CA GLY A 271 7.01 -25.70 -18.52
C GLY A 271 8.01 -26.81 -18.16
N THR A 272 9.22 -26.80 -18.74
CA THR A 272 10.28 -27.77 -18.46
C THR A 272 11.34 -27.22 -17.51
N CYS A 273 11.89 -26.03 -17.80
CA CYS A 273 12.98 -25.45 -17.00
C CYS A 273 12.59 -24.24 -16.14
N GLY A 274 11.34 -23.78 -16.24
CA GLY A 274 10.83 -22.65 -15.47
C GLY A 274 11.22 -21.28 -16.01
N ALA A 275 12.01 -21.20 -17.10
CA ALA A 275 12.48 -19.92 -17.61
C ALA A 275 11.31 -19.00 -17.99
N THR A 276 11.30 -17.78 -17.47
CA THR A 276 10.38 -16.73 -17.94
C THR A 276 10.63 -16.45 -19.42
N VAL A 277 9.56 -16.38 -20.21
CA VAL A 277 9.63 -16.24 -21.67
C VAL A 277 9.04 -14.90 -22.11
N MET A 278 7.75 -14.69 -21.86
CA MET A 278 7.02 -13.54 -22.37
C MET A 278 6.06 -12.94 -21.34
N TYR A 279 5.85 -11.63 -21.42
CA TYR A 279 4.77 -10.91 -20.76
C TYR A 279 3.94 -10.16 -21.81
N SER A 280 2.63 -10.10 -21.59
CA SER A 280 1.71 -9.29 -22.39
C SER A 280 0.64 -8.64 -21.50
N CYS A 281 0.18 -7.46 -21.91
CA CYS A 281 -0.99 -6.82 -21.34
C CYS A 281 -1.92 -6.26 -22.43
N ALA A 282 -3.20 -6.07 -22.11
CA ALA A 282 -4.22 -5.59 -23.04
C ALA A 282 -3.86 -4.24 -23.67
N ALA A 283 -3.17 -3.36 -22.92
CA ALA A 283 -2.69 -2.08 -23.43
C ALA A 283 -1.64 -2.22 -24.56
N ARG A 284 -1.03 -3.41 -24.71
CA ARG A 284 -0.07 -3.72 -25.77
C ARG A 284 -0.67 -4.47 -26.97
N MET A 285 -1.99 -4.59 -27.01
CA MET A 285 -2.72 -5.37 -28.02
C MET A 285 -3.86 -4.55 -28.63
N PRO A 286 -3.57 -3.50 -29.42
CA PRO A 286 -4.62 -2.74 -30.10
C PRO A 286 -5.43 -3.62 -31.07
N THR A 287 -4.75 -4.55 -31.75
CA THR A 287 -5.34 -5.67 -32.50
C THR A 287 -4.47 -6.91 -32.32
N ALA A 288 -4.94 -8.08 -32.77
CA ALA A 288 -4.16 -9.31 -32.70
C ALA A 288 -2.91 -9.26 -33.59
N GLU A 289 -2.99 -8.59 -34.74
CA GLU A 289 -1.92 -8.45 -35.73
C GLU A 289 -0.85 -7.46 -35.26
N LYS A 290 -1.22 -6.49 -34.43
CA LYS A 290 -0.33 -5.44 -33.89
C LYS A 290 0.03 -5.66 -32.42
N ALA A 291 -0.07 -6.90 -31.95
CA ALA A 291 0.25 -7.27 -30.59
C ALA A 291 1.77 -7.17 -30.33
N VAL A 292 2.16 -6.38 -29.33
CA VAL A 292 3.54 -6.26 -28.86
C VAL A 292 3.67 -6.98 -27.53
N VAL A 293 4.72 -7.79 -27.41
CA VAL A 293 5.01 -8.56 -26.18
C VAL A 293 6.38 -8.23 -25.65
N ASP A 294 6.56 -8.47 -24.36
CA ASP A 294 7.82 -8.32 -23.68
C ASP A 294 8.50 -9.67 -23.70
N ILE A 295 9.69 -9.75 -24.29
CA ILE A 295 10.51 -10.96 -24.30
C ILE A 295 11.57 -10.83 -23.21
N ALA A 296 11.70 -11.87 -22.40
CA ALA A 296 12.68 -11.92 -21.32
C ALA A 296 14.10 -11.89 -21.89
N THR A 297 14.89 -10.91 -21.48
CA THR A 297 16.27 -10.72 -21.99
C THR A 297 17.21 -11.85 -21.58
N GLY A 298 16.93 -12.53 -20.46
CA GLY A 298 17.75 -13.65 -19.98
C GLY A 298 17.70 -14.88 -20.88
N ILE A 299 16.75 -14.99 -21.83
CA ILE A 299 16.72 -16.07 -22.83
C ILE A 299 17.31 -15.67 -24.19
N LEU A 300 17.77 -14.43 -24.36
CA LEU A 300 18.35 -13.98 -25.63
C LEU A 300 19.74 -14.59 -25.88
N ARG A 301 20.06 -14.83 -27.15
CA ARG A 301 21.32 -15.40 -27.61
C ARG A 301 22.07 -14.37 -28.46
N CYS A 302 22.49 -13.30 -27.79
CA CYS A 302 23.22 -12.18 -28.39
C CYS A 302 24.72 -12.53 -28.54
N PRO A 303 25.28 -12.57 -29.77
CA PRO A 303 26.71 -12.81 -30.00
C PRO A 303 27.63 -11.77 -29.35
N GLU A 304 27.17 -10.53 -29.27
CA GLU A 304 27.91 -9.35 -28.79
C GLU A 304 28.05 -9.30 -27.26
N GLY A 305 27.14 -9.96 -26.54
CA GLY A 305 27.16 -9.94 -25.09
C GLY A 305 25.78 -9.99 -24.44
N VAL A 306 25.77 -10.12 -23.11
CA VAL A 306 24.55 -10.38 -22.34
C VAL A 306 23.53 -9.25 -22.37
N MET A 307 23.99 -8.04 -22.69
CA MET A 307 23.14 -6.86 -22.84
C MET A 307 22.53 -6.74 -24.24
N GLY A 308 23.00 -7.50 -25.22
CA GLY A 308 22.46 -7.45 -26.58
C GLY A 308 22.53 -6.06 -27.21
N GLU A 309 23.60 -5.31 -27.00
CA GLU A 309 23.67 -3.88 -27.35
C GLU A 309 23.57 -3.63 -28.86
N ASP A 310 23.78 -4.62 -29.72
CA ASP A 310 23.59 -4.51 -31.17
C ASP A 310 22.11 -4.64 -31.58
N TRP A 311 21.27 -5.15 -30.69
CA TRP A 311 19.85 -5.35 -30.88
C TRP A 311 18.98 -4.45 -30.01
N LEU A 312 19.49 -4.05 -28.85
CA LEU A 312 18.73 -3.43 -27.77
C LEU A 312 19.29 -2.06 -27.39
N THR A 313 18.38 -1.12 -27.13
CA THR A 313 18.70 0.14 -26.45
C THR A 313 18.07 0.14 -25.06
N TRP A 314 18.91 0.02 -24.04
CA TRP A 314 18.47 0.02 -22.65
C TRP A 314 18.08 1.42 -22.18
N ARG A 315 16.94 1.53 -21.50
CA ARG A 315 16.56 2.77 -20.80
C ARG A 315 17.51 3.03 -19.64
N ALA A 316 17.87 4.29 -19.45
CA ALA A 316 18.75 4.73 -18.35
C ALA A 316 18.07 4.70 -16.96
N ALA A 317 16.75 4.52 -16.91
CA ALA A 317 15.97 4.49 -15.66
C ALA A 317 15.32 3.12 -15.47
N LEU A 318 15.19 2.70 -14.21
CA LEU A 318 14.46 1.49 -13.82
C LEU A 318 12.96 1.67 -14.09
N ALA A 319 12.31 0.63 -14.60
CA ALA A 319 10.86 0.60 -14.74
C ALA A 319 10.22 0.22 -13.41
N PHE A 320 9.13 0.93 -13.05
CA PHE A 320 8.26 0.64 -11.92
C PHE A 320 8.97 0.52 -10.55
N GLU A 321 10.07 1.25 -10.38
CA GLU A 321 10.88 1.29 -9.15
C GLU A 321 10.04 1.55 -7.89
N GLN A 322 9.00 2.38 -7.98
CA GLN A 322 8.18 2.75 -6.82
C GLN A 322 7.39 1.56 -6.22
N THR A 323 7.28 0.46 -6.97
CA THR A 323 6.66 -0.79 -6.49
C THR A 323 7.67 -1.81 -5.97
N GLY A 324 8.95 -1.71 -6.39
CA GLY A 324 10.04 -2.56 -5.90
C GLY A 324 10.68 -2.03 -4.62
N VAL A 325 10.71 -0.71 -4.44
CA VAL A 325 11.16 -0.05 -3.22
C VAL A 325 9.99 -0.01 -2.24
N ARG A 326 9.91 -0.98 -1.32
CA ARG A 326 9.01 -0.87 -0.15
C ARG A 326 9.79 -0.32 1.06
N PRO A 327 9.50 0.89 1.55
CA PRO A 327 8.84 0.98 2.85
C PRO A 327 7.41 0.48 2.64
N LYS A 328 6.91 -0.38 3.54
CA LYS A 328 5.56 -0.95 3.54
C LYS A 328 4.54 -0.01 2.87
N ARG A 329 4.20 -0.25 1.59
CA ARG A 329 2.94 0.27 1.05
C ARG A 329 1.87 -0.51 1.78
N LEU A 330 1.34 0.08 2.85
CA LEU A 330 -0.02 -0.23 3.22
C LEU A 330 -0.84 -0.11 1.93
N PRO A 331 -1.70 -1.08 1.60
CA PRO A 331 -2.58 -0.90 0.47
C PRO A 331 -3.27 0.46 0.65
N ALA A 332 -3.47 1.16 -0.47
CA ALA A 332 -4.14 2.45 -0.64
C ALA A 332 -5.59 2.51 -0.10
N ARG A 333 -5.95 1.58 0.78
CA ARG A 333 -7.25 1.27 1.33
C ARG A 333 -7.52 2.04 2.61
N HIS A 334 -6.52 2.66 3.25
CA HIS A 334 -6.61 3.13 4.63
C HIS A 334 -6.75 4.66 4.73
N GLY A 335 -7.97 5.15 4.88
CA GLY A 335 -8.31 6.54 5.20
C GLY A 335 -8.79 6.69 6.64
N ASN A 336 -8.80 7.86 7.26
CA ASN A 336 -9.39 8.08 8.60
C ASN A 336 -10.33 9.31 8.62
N SER A 337 -10.62 9.89 7.45
CA SER A 337 -11.37 11.12 7.26
C SER A 337 -12.43 10.94 6.16
N GLU A 338 -13.44 11.81 6.11
CA GLU A 338 -14.39 11.82 5.00
C GLU A 338 -13.71 12.15 3.66
N GLN A 339 -12.59 12.88 3.69
CA GLN A 339 -11.85 13.30 2.50
C GLN A 339 -11.22 12.13 1.75
N ASP A 340 -11.06 10.99 2.40
CA ASP A 340 -10.54 9.77 1.80
C ASP A 340 -11.47 9.22 0.71
N LEU A 341 -12.78 9.53 0.73
CA LEU A 341 -13.72 9.12 -0.34
C LEU A 341 -13.36 9.75 -1.68
N GLN A 342 -13.25 11.09 -1.76
CA GLN A 342 -12.90 11.75 -3.01
C GLN A 342 -11.47 11.39 -3.43
N TYR A 343 -10.55 11.24 -2.47
CA TYR A 343 -9.17 10.91 -2.75
C TYR A 343 -9.02 9.48 -3.28
N SER A 344 -9.81 8.53 -2.76
CA SER A 344 -9.89 7.17 -3.28
C SER A 344 -10.43 7.14 -4.71
N ILE A 345 -11.49 7.90 -5.03
CA ILE A 345 -11.99 8.03 -6.41
C ILE A 345 -10.89 8.55 -7.35
N LEU A 346 -10.19 9.63 -6.97
CA LEU A 346 -9.08 10.17 -7.76
C LEU A 346 -7.96 9.14 -7.96
N SER A 347 -7.68 8.33 -6.93
CA SER A 347 -6.68 7.26 -6.99
C SER A 347 -7.09 6.13 -7.95
N GLN A 348 -8.38 5.80 -8.05
CA GLN A 348 -8.86 4.83 -9.04
C GLN A 348 -8.69 5.35 -10.47
N TYR A 349 -8.98 6.63 -10.71
CA TYR A 349 -8.74 7.27 -12.01
C TYR A 349 -7.25 7.39 -12.35
N GLN A 350 -6.39 7.68 -11.37
CA GLN A 350 -4.94 7.63 -11.55
C GLN A 350 -4.49 6.24 -12.02
N ARG A 351 -5.01 5.16 -11.41
CA ARG A 351 -4.68 3.79 -11.82
C ARG A 351 -5.21 3.42 -13.20
N SER A 352 -6.45 3.78 -13.51
CA SER A 352 -7.10 3.32 -14.75
C SER A 352 -6.83 4.22 -15.95
N LYS A 353 -6.62 5.53 -15.73
CA LYS A 353 -6.44 6.55 -16.78
C LYS A 353 -5.14 7.34 -16.68
N SER A 354 -4.32 7.13 -15.64
CA SER A 354 -3.09 7.90 -15.40
C SER A 354 -3.34 9.41 -15.28
N THR A 355 -4.56 9.80 -14.85
CA THR A 355 -4.94 11.20 -14.64
C THR A 355 -5.83 11.28 -13.39
N PRO A 356 -5.51 12.12 -12.40
CA PRO A 356 -4.25 12.89 -12.26
C PRO A 356 -3.00 12.00 -12.27
N SER A 357 -1.84 12.55 -12.65
CA SER A 357 -0.60 11.78 -12.70
C SER A 357 -0.04 11.54 -11.30
N LYS A 358 -0.20 12.53 -10.41
CA LYS A 358 0.13 12.44 -8.98
C LYS A 358 -0.91 13.14 -8.11
N THR A 359 -1.30 12.50 -7.00
CA THR A 359 -2.33 13.02 -6.09
C THR A 359 -1.79 13.28 -4.69
N GLY A 360 -2.24 14.37 -4.06
CA GLY A 360 -1.92 14.71 -2.67
C GLY A 360 -3.14 14.66 -1.77
N LEU A 361 -2.97 14.23 -0.52
CA LEU A 361 -3.99 14.33 0.52
C LEU A 361 -3.38 14.93 1.78
N PHE A 362 -3.96 16.03 2.25
CA PHE A 362 -3.65 16.62 3.54
C PHE A 362 -4.85 16.49 4.49
N ILE A 363 -4.65 15.80 5.62
CA ILE A 363 -5.71 15.48 6.60
C ILE A 363 -5.28 15.76 8.03
N SER A 364 -6.24 15.87 8.93
CA SER A 364 -6.01 16.04 10.35
C SER A 364 -7.20 15.57 11.22
N PRO A 365 -6.96 14.94 12.38
CA PRO A 365 -5.66 14.53 12.91
C PRO A 365 -5.11 13.25 12.23
N HIS A 366 -3.87 12.89 12.56
CA HIS A 366 -3.37 11.53 12.26
C HIS A 366 -3.97 10.52 13.24
N LEU A 367 -4.02 9.25 12.84
CA LEU A 367 -4.48 8.16 13.69
C LEU A 367 -3.33 7.35 14.28
N ILE A 368 -2.31 6.94 13.51
CA ILE A 368 -1.18 6.13 14.00
C ILE A 368 0.14 6.87 13.93
N ALA A 369 0.41 7.58 12.83
CA ALA A 369 1.67 8.26 12.58
C ALA A 369 1.45 9.66 11.98
N VAL A 370 2.29 10.63 12.36
CA VAL A 370 2.20 12.01 11.86
C VAL A 370 2.25 12.12 10.34
N ARG A 371 2.95 11.20 9.69
CA ARG A 371 3.11 11.14 8.23
C ARG A 371 1.79 10.88 7.50
N GLU A 372 0.79 10.30 8.17
CA GLU A 372 -0.55 10.11 7.59
C GLU A 372 -1.21 11.43 7.18
N ARG A 373 -0.79 12.55 7.78
CA ARG A 373 -1.29 13.88 7.46
C ARG A 373 -0.90 14.36 6.08
N ILE A 374 0.15 13.80 5.48
CA ILE A 374 0.64 14.19 4.16
C ILE A 374 0.82 12.92 3.35
N ARG A 375 -0.11 12.65 2.43
CA ARG A 375 -0.07 11.48 1.57
C ARG A 375 0.13 11.87 0.12
N ILE A 376 0.90 11.05 -0.58
CA ILE A 376 1.10 11.13 -2.02
C ILE A 376 0.79 9.76 -2.60
N ASP A 377 -0.05 9.73 -3.64
CA ASP A 377 -0.48 8.50 -4.33
C ASP A 377 -1.00 7.41 -3.36
N SER A 378 -1.86 7.83 -2.44
CA SER A 378 -2.49 6.98 -1.41
C SER A 378 -1.55 6.41 -0.34
N ALA A 379 -0.31 6.89 -0.24
CA ALA A 379 0.63 6.50 0.80
C ALA A 379 1.08 7.71 1.64
N PRO A 380 1.17 7.59 2.98
CA PRO A 380 1.92 8.56 3.77
C PRO A 380 3.31 8.79 3.18
N ILE A 381 3.79 10.03 3.20
CA ILE A 381 5.19 10.29 2.81
C ILE A 381 6.13 9.46 3.69
N SER A 382 7.28 9.05 3.14
CA SER A 382 8.29 8.30 3.88
C SER A 382 8.91 9.13 5.00
N GLU A 383 9.60 8.47 5.94
CA GLU A 383 10.36 9.16 7.00
C GLU A 383 11.39 10.12 6.42
N ASP A 384 12.11 9.69 5.39
CA ASP A 384 13.11 10.51 4.71
C ASP A 384 12.50 11.74 4.05
N LEU A 385 11.38 11.59 3.35
CA LEU A 385 10.67 12.72 2.75
C LEU A 385 10.09 13.65 3.82
N PHE A 386 9.51 13.10 4.88
CA PHE A 386 9.01 13.89 6.01
C PHE A 386 10.13 14.70 6.65
N ALA A 387 11.27 14.08 6.98
CA ALA A 387 12.42 14.75 7.56
C ALA A 387 13.01 15.80 6.62
N LYS A 388 13.19 15.45 5.34
CA LYS A 388 13.66 16.37 4.29
C LYS A 388 12.78 17.62 4.23
N TYR A 389 11.47 17.46 4.09
CA TYR A 389 10.56 18.60 3.95
C TYR A 389 10.37 19.37 5.27
N PHE A 390 10.43 18.68 6.39
CA PHE A 390 10.47 19.31 7.70
C PHE A 390 11.66 20.24 7.81
N PHE A 391 12.89 19.77 7.63
CA PHE A 391 14.07 20.62 7.79
C PHE A 391 14.17 21.71 6.72
N GLN A 392 13.80 21.41 5.47
CA GLN A 392 13.76 22.42 4.41
C GLN A 392 12.84 23.61 4.71
N VAL A 393 11.71 23.39 5.39
CA VAL A 393 10.82 24.47 5.83
C VAL A 393 11.35 25.10 7.12
N TRP A 394 11.86 24.29 8.04
CA TRP A 394 12.38 24.72 9.33
C TRP A 394 13.54 25.71 9.20
N ASP A 395 14.50 25.36 8.34
CA ASP A 395 15.74 26.11 8.15
C ASP A 395 15.44 27.40 7.40
N ARG A 396 14.64 27.34 6.32
CA ARG A 396 14.23 28.53 5.56
C ARG A 396 13.47 29.55 6.39
N LEU A 397 12.58 29.12 7.28
CA LEU A 397 11.89 30.03 8.19
C LEU A 397 12.86 30.62 9.23
N GLY A 398 13.82 29.82 9.71
CA GLY A 398 14.84 30.26 10.68
C GLY A 398 15.84 31.27 10.12
N GLU A 399 16.20 31.13 8.85
CA GLU A 399 17.12 32.02 8.12
C GLU A 399 16.43 33.28 7.58
N SER A 400 15.10 33.31 7.60
CA SER A 400 14.32 34.44 7.09
C SER A 400 14.53 35.69 7.95
N SER A 401 14.99 36.76 7.30
CA SER A 401 15.01 38.12 7.87
C SER A 401 13.67 38.83 7.77
N ALA A 402 12.65 38.19 7.17
CA ALA A 402 11.31 38.75 7.11
C ALA A 402 10.74 38.85 8.53
N CYS A 403 10.30 40.05 8.87
CA CYS A 403 9.71 40.38 10.16
C CYS A 403 8.24 40.76 9.93
N PRO A 404 7.30 39.80 10.00
CA PRO A 404 5.89 40.14 10.11
C PRO A 404 5.69 41.07 11.32
N GLU A 405 4.74 42.00 11.25
CA GLU A 405 4.50 42.99 12.33
C GLU A 405 4.30 42.33 13.72
N ASP A 406 3.84 41.08 13.75
CA ASP A 406 3.54 40.32 14.97
C ASP A 406 4.49 39.13 15.24
N ALA A 407 5.66 39.05 14.58
CA ALA A 407 6.57 37.92 14.77
C ALA A 407 8.06 38.30 14.68
N ALA A 408 8.85 37.79 15.63
CA ALA A 408 10.30 37.96 15.63
C ALA A 408 10.95 37.27 14.39
N PRO A 409 12.09 37.79 13.89
CA PRO A 409 12.86 37.13 12.83
C PRO A 409 13.23 35.69 13.24
N GLY A 410 13.18 34.76 12.29
CA GLY A 410 13.47 33.33 12.55
C GLY A 410 12.38 32.58 13.33
N SER A 411 11.21 33.21 13.57
CA SER A 411 10.08 32.55 14.22
C SER A 411 9.43 31.48 13.33
N ARG A 412 8.81 30.48 13.97
CA ARG A 412 8.17 29.35 13.29
C ARG A 412 6.72 29.24 13.72
N PRO A 413 5.81 28.91 12.79
CA PRO A 413 4.39 28.83 13.10
C PRO A 413 4.10 27.68 14.07
N LEU A 414 2.97 27.77 14.75
CA LEU A 414 2.45 26.69 15.59
C LEU A 414 2.30 25.39 14.80
N TYR A 415 2.39 24.26 15.50
CA TYR A 415 2.47 22.92 14.92
C TYR A 415 1.51 22.64 13.75
N ALA A 416 0.22 22.97 13.89
CA ALA A 416 -0.77 22.73 12.83
C ALA A 416 -0.48 23.58 11.56
N ARG A 417 -0.21 24.88 11.73
CA ARG A 417 0.15 25.79 10.63
C ARG A 417 1.46 25.38 9.97
N TYR A 418 2.42 24.89 10.77
CA TYR A 418 3.68 24.36 10.27
C TYR A 418 3.48 23.16 9.36
N LEU A 419 2.69 22.17 9.79
CA LEU A 419 2.40 20.99 8.99
C LEU A 419 1.65 21.32 7.70
N THR A 420 0.72 22.28 7.73
CA THR A 420 0.05 22.75 6.51
C THR A 420 1.05 23.40 5.54
N LEU A 421 1.95 24.26 6.03
CA LEU A 421 3.00 24.83 5.18
C LEU A 421 3.91 23.73 4.59
N MET A 422 4.27 22.76 5.42
CA MET A 422 5.09 21.61 5.01
C MET A 422 4.39 20.76 3.95
N SER A 423 3.06 20.57 4.03
CA SER A 423 2.32 19.81 3.03
C SER A 423 2.29 20.52 1.67
N TRP A 424 2.11 21.84 1.66
CA TRP A 424 2.21 22.63 0.43
C TRP A 424 3.59 22.49 -0.19
N HIS A 425 4.65 22.65 0.62
CA HIS A 425 6.02 22.48 0.16
C HIS A 425 6.26 21.08 -0.41
N ALA A 426 5.84 20.04 0.30
CA ALA A 426 5.98 18.65 -0.15
C ALA A 426 5.24 18.40 -1.48
N PHE A 427 3.98 18.82 -1.59
CA PHE A 427 3.19 18.61 -2.81
C PHE A 427 3.75 19.37 -4.02
N LEU A 428 4.26 20.58 -3.81
CA LEU A 428 4.92 21.36 -4.87
C LEU A 428 6.23 20.72 -5.30
N GLN A 429 7.08 20.28 -4.36
CA GLN A 429 8.36 19.65 -4.66
C GLN A 429 8.18 18.28 -5.35
N GLU A 430 7.14 17.55 -4.98
CA GLU A 430 6.84 16.24 -5.55
C GLU A 430 6.05 16.32 -6.87
N GLY A 431 5.61 17.50 -7.31
CA GLY A 431 4.85 17.66 -8.56
C GLY A 431 3.46 17.04 -8.49
N VAL A 432 2.73 17.27 -7.39
CA VAL A 432 1.33 16.86 -7.24
C VAL A 432 0.43 17.71 -8.15
N ASP A 433 -0.40 17.06 -8.97
CA ASP A 433 -1.32 17.76 -9.90
C ASP A 433 -2.65 18.15 -9.23
N CYS A 434 -3.10 17.32 -8.28
CA CYS A 434 -4.37 17.50 -7.59
C CYS A 434 -4.19 17.13 -6.12
N ALA A 435 -4.49 18.08 -5.24
CA ALA A 435 -4.43 17.86 -3.81
C ALA A 435 -5.80 18.07 -3.16
N VAL A 436 -6.15 17.16 -2.25
CA VAL A 436 -7.33 17.27 -1.38
C VAL A 436 -6.86 17.77 -0.01
N TYR A 437 -7.46 18.86 0.46
CA TYR A 437 -7.16 19.45 1.76
C TYR A 437 -8.38 19.38 2.67
N GLU A 438 -8.20 18.78 3.84
CA GLU A 438 -9.11 18.89 4.99
C GLU A 438 -8.78 20.18 5.77
N THR A 439 -9.82 20.94 6.15
CA THR A 439 -9.63 22.07 7.06
C THR A 439 -9.41 21.57 8.48
N GLY A 440 -8.43 22.13 9.19
CA GLY A 440 -8.12 21.71 10.56
C GLY A 440 -9.18 22.16 11.56
N ILE A 441 -9.32 23.47 11.77
CA ILE A 441 -10.34 24.04 12.68
C ILE A 441 -11.07 25.18 11.96
N GLY A 442 -12.38 25.01 11.79
CA GLY A 442 -13.23 25.99 11.11
C GLY A 442 -13.01 25.99 9.59
N GLY A 443 -12.62 27.14 9.06
CA GLY A 443 -12.39 27.33 7.62
C GLY A 443 -11.84 28.72 7.30
N GLU A 444 -12.53 29.80 7.74
CA GLU A 444 -12.18 31.18 7.36
C GLU A 444 -10.74 31.55 7.73
N PHE A 445 -10.32 31.18 8.94
CA PHE A 445 -8.98 31.45 9.48
C PHE A 445 -8.11 30.20 9.55
N ASP A 446 -8.52 29.13 8.87
CA ASP A 446 -7.75 27.89 8.84
C ASP A 446 -6.49 28.04 7.98
N ALA A 447 -5.41 27.37 8.37
CA ALA A 447 -4.12 27.45 7.68
C ALA A 447 -4.18 26.98 6.22
N THR A 448 -5.17 26.14 5.89
CA THR A 448 -5.37 25.63 4.53
C THR A 448 -6.07 26.64 3.61
N ASN A 449 -6.73 27.68 4.15
CA ASN A 449 -7.59 28.62 3.41
C ASN A 449 -6.82 29.73 2.66
N ILE A 450 -5.61 29.44 2.20
CA ILE A 450 -4.75 30.36 1.45
C ILE A 450 -4.97 30.28 -0.07
N VAL A 451 -5.66 29.25 -0.56
CA VAL A 451 -5.93 29.06 -1.99
C VAL A 451 -7.05 30.01 -2.42
N GLU A 452 -6.74 30.94 -3.33
CA GLU A 452 -7.72 31.92 -3.82
C GLU A 452 -8.77 31.31 -4.74
N ARG A 453 -8.39 30.31 -5.54
CA ARG A 453 -9.27 29.66 -6.54
C ARG A 453 -9.14 28.13 -6.47
N PRO A 454 -9.66 27.48 -5.42
CA PRO A 454 -9.69 26.01 -5.34
C PRO A 454 -10.52 25.43 -6.51
N VAL A 455 -10.23 24.20 -6.92
CA VAL A 455 -11.00 23.55 -8.00
C VAL A 455 -12.47 23.38 -7.62
N ALA A 456 -12.72 23.06 -6.36
CA ALA A 456 -14.03 23.06 -5.73
C ALA A 456 -13.86 23.17 -4.21
N SER A 457 -14.90 23.58 -3.51
CA SER A 457 -14.99 23.57 -2.05
C SER A 457 -16.20 22.75 -1.61
N GLY A 458 -16.08 22.03 -0.49
CA GLY A 458 -17.11 21.14 0.02
C GLY A 458 -17.30 21.31 1.51
N ILE A 459 -18.54 21.49 1.96
CA ILE A 459 -18.90 21.58 3.38
C ILE A 459 -19.75 20.35 3.73
N SER A 460 -19.18 19.45 4.54
CA SER A 460 -19.86 18.25 5.04
C SER A 460 -20.93 18.61 6.08
N THR A 461 -21.63 17.60 6.60
CA THR A 461 -22.66 17.80 7.62
C THR A 461 -22.08 18.52 8.85
N LEU A 462 -22.71 19.61 9.27
CA LEU A 462 -22.27 20.40 10.41
C LEU A 462 -22.91 19.87 11.71
N GLY A 463 -22.07 19.58 12.69
CA GLY A 463 -22.46 19.28 14.06
C GLY A 463 -21.78 20.23 15.04
N ILE A 464 -22.15 20.16 16.32
CA ILE A 464 -21.47 20.88 17.39
C ILE A 464 -20.12 20.20 17.62
N ASP A 465 -19.04 20.90 17.27
CA ASP A 465 -17.66 20.47 17.51
C ASP A 465 -16.76 21.70 17.74
N HIS A 466 -15.66 21.53 18.48
CA HIS A 466 -14.69 22.59 18.77
C HIS A 466 -15.29 23.88 19.38
N VAL A 467 -16.23 23.72 20.32
CA VAL A 467 -16.97 24.81 20.99
C VAL A 467 -16.07 25.95 21.48
N PHE A 468 -14.88 25.63 22.02
CA PHE A 468 -13.93 26.61 22.55
C PHE A 468 -13.29 27.53 21.50
N VAL A 469 -13.30 27.16 20.21
CA VAL A 469 -12.64 27.92 19.13
C VAL A 469 -13.64 28.47 18.12
N LEU A 470 -14.71 27.72 17.82
CA LEU A 470 -15.68 28.08 16.78
C LEU A 470 -17.00 28.64 17.34
N GLY A 471 -17.15 28.66 18.66
CA GLY A 471 -18.37 29.06 19.35
C GLY A 471 -19.26 27.90 19.74
N ASP A 472 -20.20 28.18 20.63
CA ASP A 472 -21.14 27.26 21.28
C ASP A 472 -22.40 26.97 20.46
N THR A 473 -22.51 27.55 19.26
CA THR A 473 -23.71 27.47 18.43
C THR A 473 -23.38 27.09 16.99
N VAL A 474 -24.27 26.32 16.37
CA VAL A 474 -24.07 25.73 15.03
C VAL A 474 -23.94 26.80 13.93
N ASP A 475 -24.57 27.95 14.09
CA ASP A 475 -24.47 29.13 13.21
C ASP A 475 -23.06 29.72 13.19
N LYS A 476 -22.37 29.85 14.34
CA LYS A 476 -20.98 30.31 14.41
C LYS A 476 -20.02 29.33 13.72
N ILE A 477 -20.22 28.03 13.95
CA ILE A 477 -19.46 26.97 13.27
C ILE A 477 -19.67 27.03 11.75
N ALA A 478 -20.92 27.18 11.31
CA ALA A 478 -21.28 27.32 9.90
C ALA A 478 -20.63 28.55 9.28
N TRP A 479 -20.60 29.68 9.98
CA TRP A 479 -19.94 30.90 9.52
C TRP A 479 -18.46 30.66 9.27
N HIS A 480 -17.74 30.04 10.23
CA HIS A 480 -16.32 29.73 10.05
C HIS A 480 -16.08 28.76 8.88
N LYS A 481 -16.87 27.70 8.75
CA LYS A 481 -16.68 26.68 7.69
C LYS A 481 -17.05 27.20 6.29
N ALA A 482 -18.02 28.09 6.18
CA ALA A 482 -18.27 28.89 4.98
C ALA A 482 -17.07 29.78 4.59
N GLY A 483 -16.02 29.80 5.40
CA GLY A 483 -14.66 30.26 5.12
C GLY A 483 -14.14 30.02 3.72
N ILE A 484 -14.20 28.74 3.37
CA ILE A 484 -13.50 28.15 2.23
C ILE A 484 -14.19 28.38 0.89
N MET A 485 -15.40 28.95 0.90
CA MET A 485 -16.08 29.35 -0.33
C MET A 485 -15.33 30.53 -0.95
N LYS A 486 -14.95 30.40 -2.22
CA LYS A 486 -14.16 31.39 -2.95
C LYS A 486 -14.85 31.75 -4.27
N PRO A 487 -14.91 33.04 -4.64
CA PRO A 487 -15.49 33.49 -5.91
C PRO A 487 -14.86 32.78 -7.12
N GLY A 488 -15.70 32.36 -8.07
CA GLY A 488 -15.25 31.67 -9.28
C GLY A 488 -14.90 30.18 -9.11
N SER A 489 -15.05 29.65 -7.90
CA SER A 489 -14.91 28.22 -7.60
C SER A 489 -16.28 27.64 -7.18
N PRO A 490 -16.65 26.45 -7.66
CA PRO A 490 -17.89 25.82 -7.23
C PRO A 490 -17.82 25.46 -5.73
N ALA A 491 -18.95 25.65 -5.04
CA ALA A 491 -19.11 25.30 -3.65
C ALA A 491 -20.27 24.32 -3.48
N PHE A 492 -20.03 23.24 -2.75
CA PHE A 492 -20.99 22.18 -2.50
C PHE A 492 -21.23 22.01 -1.01
N THR A 493 -22.48 21.75 -0.64
CA THR A 493 -22.84 21.26 0.70
C THR A 493 -23.85 20.15 0.56
N VAL A 494 -24.00 19.34 1.60
CA VAL A 494 -25.17 18.45 1.76
C VAL A 494 -26.26 19.15 2.56
N GLU A 495 -27.43 18.54 2.67
CA GLU A 495 -28.51 19.01 3.54
C GLU A 495 -28.03 19.18 4.99
N GLN A 496 -28.15 20.41 5.50
CA GLN A 496 -27.77 20.86 6.84
C GLN A 496 -29.00 21.08 7.73
N VAL A 497 -28.77 21.26 9.04
CA VAL A 497 -29.81 21.81 9.93
C VAL A 497 -30.16 23.25 9.52
N PRO A 498 -31.40 23.73 9.74
CA PRO A 498 -31.87 25.02 9.22
C PRO A 498 -30.97 26.21 9.57
N SER A 499 -30.49 26.29 10.82
CA SER A 499 -29.61 27.38 11.28
C SER A 499 -28.26 27.40 10.55
N ALA A 500 -27.67 26.23 10.28
CA ALA A 500 -26.46 26.12 9.48
C ALA A 500 -26.75 26.48 8.01
N ALA A 501 -27.82 25.95 7.44
CA ALA A 501 -28.18 26.16 6.03
C ALA A 501 -28.36 27.65 5.71
N GLU A 502 -29.06 28.40 6.57
CA GLU A 502 -29.28 29.83 6.43
C GLU A 502 -27.96 30.63 6.44
N VAL A 503 -27.05 30.30 7.35
CA VAL A 503 -25.72 30.93 7.42
C VAL A 503 -24.89 30.63 6.19
N LEU A 504 -24.85 29.36 5.75
CA LEU A 504 -24.09 28.98 4.55
C LEU A 504 -24.61 29.73 3.31
N GLN A 505 -25.92 29.81 3.12
CA GLN A 505 -26.55 30.53 2.00
C GLN A 505 -26.29 32.03 2.05
N THR A 506 -26.47 32.65 3.21
CA THR A 506 -26.20 34.09 3.40
C THR A 506 -24.73 34.41 3.06
N ARG A 507 -23.80 33.61 3.57
CA ARG A 507 -22.37 33.83 3.35
C ARG A 507 -21.93 33.54 1.93
N ALA A 508 -22.56 32.57 1.25
CA ALA A 508 -22.34 32.33 -0.17
C ALA A 508 -22.76 33.56 -0.99
N LYS A 509 -23.93 34.15 -0.69
CA LYS A 509 -24.39 35.40 -1.32
C LYS A 509 -23.43 36.57 -1.06
N ASP A 510 -23.00 36.77 0.18
CA ASP A 510 -22.07 37.85 0.54
C ASP A 510 -20.72 37.72 -0.18
N LYS A 511 -20.25 36.49 -0.37
CA LYS A 511 -19.03 36.19 -1.12
C LYS A 511 -19.24 36.13 -2.63
N GLY A 512 -20.47 36.24 -3.14
CA GLY A 512 -20.76 36.10 -4.57
C GLY A 512 -20.44 34.70 -5.13
N VAL A 513 -20.69 33.65 -4.32
CA VAL A 513 -20.45 32.25 -4.67
C VAL A 513 -21.80 31.53 -4.81
N ASP A 514 -21.93 30.71 -5.84
CA ASP A 514 -23.09 29.82 -5.99
C ASP A 514 -22.88 28.54 -5.14
N LEU A 515 -23.68 28.38 -4.09
CA LEU A 515 -23.63 27.23 -3.20
C LEU A 515 -24.69 26.20 -3.60
N THR A 516 -24.23 25.07 -4.14
CA THR A 516 -25.10 23.95 -4.49
C THR A 516 -25.34 23.05 -3.28
N VAL A 517 -26.61 22.90 -2.89
CA VAL A 517 -27.05 21.94 -1.87
C VAL A 517 -27.39 20.61 -2.53
N LEU A 518 -26.63 19.57 -2.21
CA LEU A 518 -26.74 18.23 -2.79
C LEU A 518 -27.69 17.36 -1.97
N SER A 519 -28.72 16.82 -2.63
CA SER A 519 -29.47 15.67 -2.15
C SER A 519 -28.65 14.39 -2.31
N VAL A 520 -28.90 13.35 -1.49
CA VAL A 520 -28.24 12.04 -1.62
C VAL A 520 -28.26 11.57 -3.08
N ASP A 521 -27.08 11.29 -3.62
CA ASP A 521 -26.91 10.91 -5.01
C ASP A 521 -27.64 9.60 -5.30
N LYS A 522 -28.61 9.64 -6.21
CA LYS A 522 -29.44 8.48 -6.58
C LYS A 522 -28.60 7.34 -7.18
N ARG A 523 -27.42 7.65 -7.75
CA ARG A 523 -26.50 6.66 -8.32
C ARG A 523 -25.86 5.77 -7.26
N LEU A 524 -25.93 6.14 -5.97
CA LEU A 524 -25.47 5.33 -4.84
C LEU A 524 -26.34 4.11 -4.55
N ALA A 525 -27.52 3.98 -5.16
CA ALA A 525 -28.48 2.90 -4.87
C ALA A 525 -27.91 1.48 -5.03
N ARG A 526 -26.85 1.31 -5.83
CA ARG A 526 -26.16 0.02 -6.06
C ARG A 526 -24.72 -0.02 -5.54
N VAL A 527 -24.30 0.98 -4.78
CA VAL A 527 -22.94 1.11 -4.26
C VAL A 527 -22.93 0.71 -2.78
N LYS A 528 -22.03 -0.19 -2.41
CA LYS A 528 -21.85 -0.67 -1.03
C LYS A 528 -21.08 0.33 -0.18
N ILE A 529 -21.77 1.38 0.26
CA ILE A 529 -21.22 2.35 1.20
C ILE A 529 -21.08 1.75 2.59
N ARG A 530 -19.95 2.03 3.27
CA ARG A 530 -19.66 1.55 4.62
C ARG A 530 -19.33 2.72 5.56
N PRO A 531 -19.99 2.84 6.74
CA PRO A 531 -21.21 2.11 7.11
C PRO A 531 -22.38 2.47 6.17
N ASP A 532 -23.34 1.56 5.99
CA ASP A 532 -24.55 1.82 5.19
C ASP A 532 -25.52 2.72 5.97
N ALA A 533 -25.14 4.00 6.10
CA ALA A 533 -25.83 4.99 6.90
C ALA A 533 -26.08 6.27 6.09
N LEU A 534 -27.13 7.01 6.46
CA LEU A 534 -27.51 8.24 5.76
C LEU A 534 -26.40 9.29 5.75
N PHE A 535 -25.71 9.48 6.88
CA PHE A 535 -24.60 10.45 6.96
C PHE A 535 -23.46 10.06 6.01
N GLN A 536 -23.16 8.76 5.87
CA GLN A 536 -22.09 8.30 5.00
C GLN A 536 -22.48 8.40 3.52
N LYS A 537 -23.77 8.20 3.19
CA LYS A 537 -24.30 8.49 1.85
C LYS A 537 -24.23 9.98 1.51
N LYS A 538 -24.44 10.86 2.49
CA LYS A 538 -24.22 12.32 2.33
C LYS A 538 -22.73 12.61 2.07
N ASN A 539 -21.81 12.01 2.84
CA ASN A 539 -20.37 12.15 2.63
C ASN A 539 -19.94 11.67 1.24
N ALA A 540 -20.42 10.49 0.81
CA ALA A 540 -20.17 9.96 -0.53
C ALA A 540 -20.71 10.87 -1.63
N THR A 541 -21.90 11.45 -1.45
CA THR A 541 -22.50 12.41 -2.39
C THR A 541 -21.60 13.65 -2.57
N LEU A 542 -21.10 14.21 -1.47
CA LEU A 542 -20.19 15.35 -1.51
C LEU A 542 -18.86 14.98 -2.19
N ALA A 543 -18.30 13.82 -1.83
CA ALA A 543 -17.07 13.31 -2.43
C ALA A 543 -17.18 13.11 -3.95
N ILE A 544 -18.34 12.61 -4.42
CA ILE A 544 -18.62 12.48 -5.85
C ILE A 544 -18.54 13.84 -6.54
N ALA A 545 -19.25 14.86 -6.05
CA ALA A 545 -19.27 16.20 -6.66
C ALA A 545 -17.88 16.86 -6.70
N LEU A 546 -17.10 16.71 -5.62
CA LEU A 546 -15.73 17.21 -5.54
C LEU A 546 -14.80 16.49 -6.53
N ALA A 547 -14.87 15.16 -6.60
CA ALA A 547 -14.07 14.35 -7.52
C ALA A 547 -14.44 14.64 -8.98
N GLU A 548 -15.73 14.76 -9.30
CA GLU A 548 -16.18 15.14 -10.65
C GLU A 548 -15.64 16.51 -11.06
N SER A 549 -15.65 17.49 -10.15
CA SER A 549 -15.10 18.83 -10.41
C SER A 549 -13.60 18.79 -10.69
N ALA A 550 -12.85 18.04 -9.87
CA ALA A 550 -11.42 17.84 -10.04
C ALA A 550 -11.08 17.15 -11.38
N LEU A 551 -11.74 16.04 -11.67
CA LEU A 551 -11.53 15.26 -12.89
C LEU A 551 -11.88 16.06 -14.16
N ARG A 552 -12.98 16.82 -14.15
CA ARG A 552 -13.33 17.71 -15.27
C ARG A 552 -12.28 18.80 -15.48
N LYS A 553 -11.76 19.39 -14.39
CA LYS A 553 -10.70 20.40 -14.47
C LYS A 553 -9.40 19.83 -15.07
N LEU A 554 -9.15 18.55 -14.85
CA LEU A 554 -8.03 17.79 -15.42
C LEU A 554 -8.31 17.25 -16.84
N GLY A 555 -9.45 17.59 -17.45
CA GLY A 555 -9.80 17.17 -18.81
C GLY A 555 -10.30 15.72 -18.93
N VAL A 556 -10.62 15.06 -17.81
CA VAL A 556 -11.15 13.69 -17.82
C VAL A 556 -12.61 13.71 -18.24
N GLN A 557 -12.93 12.94 -19.29
CA GLN A 557 -14.30 12.66 -19.68
C GLN A 557 -14.92 11.66 -18.71
N LEU A 558 -15.87 12.12 -17.91
CA LEU A 558 -16.57 11.29 -16.94
C LEU A 558 -17.53 10.35 -17.67
N GLY A 559 -17.31 9.04 -17.54
CA GLY A 559 -18.24 8.01 -18.02
C GLY A 559 -19.45 7.86 -17.09
N GLY A 560 -20.58 7.42 -17.64
CA GLY A 560 -21.82 7.15 -16.91
C GLY A 560 -23.05 7.46 -17.77
N ASN A 561 -24.13 6.70 -17.58
CA ASN A 561 -25.37 6.86 -18.35
C ASN A 561 -26.40 7.77 -17.64
N GLY A 562 -25.95 8.61 -16.70
CA GLY A 562 -26.81 9.44 -15.84
C GLY A 562 -27.54 8.67 -14.72
N THR A 563 -27.59 7.33 -14.79
CA THR A 563 -28.30 6.49 -13.80
C THR A 563 -27.37 5.66 -12.90
N SER A 564 -26.11 5.49 -13.28
CA SER A 564 -25.10 4.77 -12.49
C SER A 564 -23.75 5.52 -12.47
N LEU A 565 -22.98 5.30 -11.40
CA LEU A 565 -21.58 5.71 -11.33
C LEU A 565 -20.72 4.87 -12.28
N SER A 566 -19.56 5.40 -12.67
CA SER A 566 -18.55 4.61 -13.37
C SER A 566 -17.94 3.55 -12.44
N LYS A 567 -17.15 2.64 -13.02
CA LYS A 567 -16.43 1.64 -12.24
C LYS A 567 -15.48 2.30 -11.24
N GLU A 568 -14.71 3.30 -11.67
CA GLU A 568 -13.73 4.01 -10.83
C GLU A 568 -14.38 4.71 -9.63
N PHE A 569 -15.55 5.34 -9.82
CA PHE A 569 -16.30 5.91 -8.72
C PHE A 569 -16.83 4.83 -7.77
N THR A 570 -17.38 3.74 -8.32
CA THR A 570 -17.91 2.63 -7.52
C THR A 570 -16.80 1.99 -6.69
N ASP A 571 -15.70 1.58 -7.31
CA ASP A 571 -14.54 1.01 -6.63
C ASP A 571 -13.98 2.00 -5.60
N GLY A 572 -13.86 3.29 -5.95
CA GLY A 572 -13.36 4.31 -5.05
C GLY A 572 -14.18 4.42 -3.77
N LEU A 573 -15.50 4.34 -3.89
CA LEU A 573 -16.41 4.39 -2.74
C LEU A 573 -16.47 3.08 -1.95
N GLU A 574 -16.50 1.91 -2.62
CA GLU A 574 -16.63 0.60 -1.97
C GLU A 574 -15.34 0.10 -1.32
N GLU A 575 -14.18 0.44 -1.88
CA GLU A 575 -12.87 0.00 -1.40
C GLU A 575 -12.27 0.90 -0.32
N THR A 576 -12.89 2.06 -0.04
CA THR A 576 -12.42 2.98 1.01
C THR A 576 -12.62 2.36 2.40
N VAL A 577 -11.54 2.21 3.17
CA VAL A 577 -11.58 1.82 4.59
C VAL A 577 -11.38 3.06 5.45
N PHE A 578 -12.33 3.33 6.34
CA PHE A 578 -12.23 4.39 7.33
C PHE A 578 -11.62 3.84 8.63
N ARG A 579 -10.29 3.88 8.70
CA ARG A 579 -9.47 3.60 9.87
C ARG A 579 -10.01 4.31 11.10
N GLY A 580 -10.24 3.54 12.15
CA GLY A 580 -10.78 4.04 13.41
C GLY A 580 -12.19 4.64 13.30
N ARG A 581 -12.98 4.29 12.28
CA ARG A 581 -14.41 4.67 12.14
C ARG A 581 -15.21 3.45 11.74
N CYS A 582 -16.01 2.93 12.66
CA CYS A 582 -16.75 1.67 12.47
C CYS A 582 -15.87 0.54 11.88
N GLU A 583 -14.60 0.46 12.29
CA GLU A 583 -13.64 -0.49 11.74
C GLU A 583 -13.73 -1.83 12.47
N VAL A 584 -13.76 -2.94 11.71
CA VAL A 584 -13.77 -4.29 12.29
C VAL A 584 -12.46 -5.01 11.95
N LYS A 585 -11.79 -5.57 12.97
CA LYS A 585 -10.63 -6.46 12.81
C LYS A 585 -10.89 -7.80 13.46
N ASP A 586 -10.39 -8.86 12.85
CA ASP A 586 -10.50 -10.22 13.37
C ASP A 586 -9.10 -10.77 13.68
N GLU A 587 -8.82 -11.03 14.95
CA GLU A 587 -7.57 -11.61 15.44
C GLU A 587 -7.77 -13.11 15.82
N GLY A 588 -8.87 -13.73 15.38
CA GLY A 588 -9.23 -15.10 15.73
C GLY A 588 -9.82 -15.20 17.14
N VAL A 589 -9.02 -14.92 18.18
CA VAL A 589 -9.45 -14.98 19.60
C VAL A 589 -10.35 -13.81 20.00
N VAL A 590 -10.16 -12.66 19.37
CA VAL A 590 -10.96 -11.44 19.60
C VAL A 590 -11.35 -10.83 18.26
N LYS A 591 -12.61 -10.43 18.16
CA LYS A 591 -13.11 -9.56 17.10
C LYS A 591 -13.20 -8.13 17.62
N TRP A 592 -12.39 -7.25 17.04
CA TRP A 592 -12.24 -5.86 17.46
C TRP A 592 -13.16 -4.96 16.64
N PHE A 593 -13.96 -4.16 17.32
CA PHE A 593 -14.80 -3.10 16.80
C PHE A 593 -14.20 -1.78 17.26
N VAL A 594 -13.69 -0.98 16.34
CA VAL A 594 -12.80 0.13 16.64
C VAL A 594 -13.36 1.43 16.08
N ASP A 595 -13.58 2.42 16.95
CA ASP A 595 -14.11 3.72 16.55
C ASP A 595 -13.63 4.87 17.44
N GLY A 596 -13.06 5.91 16.83
CA GLY A 596 -12.56 7.11 17.50
C GLY A 596 -13.61 8.14 17.90
N ALA A 597 -14.86 7.74 18.10
CA ALA A 597 -15.93 8.56 18.66
C ALA A 597 -15.51 9.15 20.02
N HIS A 598 -15.78 10.45 20.21
CA HIS A 598 -15.30 11.23 21.36
C HIS A 598 -16.21 12.42 21.70
N THR A 599 -17.42 12.41 21.15
CA THR A 599 -18.51 13.35 21.46
C THR A 599 -19.75 12.53 21.81
N ALA A 600 -20.69 13.10 22.56
CA ALA A 600 -21.90 12.37 22.96
C ALA A 600 -22.67 11.79 21.75
N ASP A 601 -22.83 12.57 20.69
CA ASP A 601 -23.54 12.13 19.48
C ASP A 601 -22.76 11.06 18.70
N SER A 602 -21.45 11.24 18.50
CA SER A 602 -20.61 10.24 17.80
C SER A 602 -20.56 8.92 18.57
N LEU A 603 -20.44 8.97 19.90
CA LEU A 603 -20.43 7.78 20.76
C LEU A 603 -21.76 7.05 20.69
N LYS A 604 -22.89 7.75 20.73
CA LYS A 604 -24.21 7.13 20.56
C LYS A 604 -24.35 6.42 19.21
N MET A 605 -23.86 7.02 18.13
CA MET A 605 -23.91 6.42 16.79
C MET A 605 -22.99 5.20 16.68
N SER A 606 -21.75 5.30 17.16
CA SER A 606 -20.80 4.20 17.10
C SER A 606 -21.21 3.03 18.01
N ALA A 607 -21.71 3.33 19.21
CA ALA A 607 -22.24 2.33 20.13
C ALA A 607 -23.47 1.61 19.54
N LYS A 608 -24.34 2.33 18.84
CA LYS A 608 -25.45 1.72 18.08
C LYS A 608 -24.94 0.83 16.95
N TRP A 609 -23.96 1.28 16.17
CA TRP A 609 -23.34 0.46 15.13
C TRP A 609 -22.78 -0.85 15.69
N PHE A 610 -22.00 -0.77 16.78
CA PHE A 610 -21.50 -1.94 17.49
C PHE A 610 -22.65 -2.87 17.92
N ALA A 611 -23.71 -2.32 18.53
CA ALA A 611 -24.86 -3.10 18.96
C ALA A 611 -25.56 -3.79 17.78
N ASP A 612 -25.75 -3.11 16.65
CA ASP A 612 -26.42 -3.64 15.47
C ASP A 612 -25.58 -4.76 14.81
N GLU A 613 -24.27 -4.56 14.64
CA GLU A 613 -23.35 -5.57 14.08
C GLU A 613 -23.25 -6.82 14.95
N THR A 614 -23.28 -6.64 16.29
CA THR A 614 -23.16 -7.75 17.24
C THR A 614 -24.50 -8.41 17.58
N SER A 615 -25.63 -7.87 17.08
CA SER A 615 -26.97 -8.45 17.24
C SER A 615 -27.48 -9.12 15.97
N ASN A 616 -27.02 -8.70 14.79
CA ASN A 616 -27.45 -9.25 13.50
C ASN A 616 -26.77 -10.60 13.19
N ARG A 617 -27.48 -11.70 13.50
CA ARG A 617 -27.06 -13.09 13.22
C ARG A 617 -26.92 -13.47 11.73
N GLN A 618 -27.23 -12.59 10.77
CA GLN A 618 -27.48 -13.00 9.37
C GLN A 618 -26.77 -12.24 8.25
N VAL A 619 -26.03 -11.14 8.47
CA VAL A 619 -25.67 -10.24 7.34
C VAL A 619 -24.17 -10.03 7.07
N SER A 620 -23.25 -10.36 7.97
CA SER A 620 -21.82 -10.18 7.69
C SER A 620 -21.14 -11.48 7.25
N PHE A 621 -20.69 -11.55 6.00
CA PHE A 621 -19.71 -12.55 5.54
C PHE A 621 -18.29 -12.17 6.00
N PRO A 622 -17.49 -13.09 6.58
CA PRO A 622 -17.81 -14.49 6.86
C PRO A 622 -18.68 -14.65 8.12
N ALA A 623 -19.62 -15.58 8.03
CA ALA A 623 -20.59 -15.92 9.06
C ALA A 623 -19.92 -16.64 10.25
N THR A 624 -19.53 -15.88 11.27
CA THR A 624 -19.33 -16.33 12.66
C THR A 624 -19.12 -15.08 13.53
N ILE A 625 -20.18 -14.40 13.93
CA ILE A 625 -20.12 -13.63 15.19
C ILE A 625 -20.77 -14.53 16.21
N ALA A 626 -19.95 -15.41 16.79
CA ALA A 626 -20.36 -16.29 17.89
C ALA A 626 -20.65 -15.44 19.14
N SER A 627 -21.50 -15.96 20.02
CA SER A 627 -21.99 -15.35 21.25
C SER A 627 -20.93 -15.24 22.36
N GLY A 628 -19.74 -14.73 22.04
CA GLY A 628 -18.68 -14.52 23.02
C GLY A 628 -18.92 -13.28 23.90
N PRO A 629 -18.13 -13.12 24.97
CA PRO A 629 -18.25 -12.00 25.89
C PRO A 629 -18.03 -10.65 25.18
N ARG A 630 -18.89 -9.66 25.50
CA ARG A 630 -18.75 -8.27 25.05
C ARG A 630 -17.82 -7.51 25.98
N ILE A 631 -16.77 -6.93 25.42
CA ILE A 631 -15.75 -6.18 26.17
C ILE A 631 -15.76 -4.74 25.68
N MET A 632 -15.90 -3.75 26.55
CA MET A 632 -15.66 -2.35 26.22
C MET A 632 -14.26 -1.97 26.66
N ILE A 633 -13.49 -1.32 25.79
CA ILE A 633 -12.25 -0.62 26.14
C ILE A 633 -12.47 0.86 25.86
N PHE A 634 -12.53 1.64 26.93
CA PHE A 634 -12.89 3.06 26.85
C PHE A 634 -11.84 3.95 27.51
N ASN A 635 -11.53 5.05 26.84
CA ASN A 635 -10.82 6.16 27.45
C ASN A 635 -11.16 7.49 26.80
N GLN A 636 -11.30 8.52 27.63
CA GLN A 636 -11.32 9.91 27.21
C GLN A 636 -10.52 10.74 28.21
N GLN A 637 -9.67 11.63 27.69
CA GLN A 637 -8.75 12.41 28.51
C GLN A 637 -8.86 13.89 28.13
N GLY A 638 -8.92 14.78 29.12
CA GLY A 638 -8.99 16.23 28.90
C GLY A 638 -10.39 16.85 28.83
N ARG A 639 -11.46 16.14 29.22
CA ARG A 639 -12.80 16.73 29.43
C ARG A 639 -13.40 16.22 30.73
N THR A 640 -13.72 17.12 31.65
CA THR A 640 -14.24 16.75 32.99
C THR A 640 -15.62 16.08 32.92
N GLU A 641 -16.40 16.47 31.90
CA GLU A 641 -17.76 16.00 31.59
C GLU A 641 -17.77 14.67 30.80
N ALA A 642 -16.60 14.13 30.45
CA ALA A 642 -16.50 12.87 29.69
C ALA A 642 -17.24 11.70 30.36
N VAL A 643 -17.37 11.76 31.69
CA VAL A 643 -18.07 10.73 32.49
C VAL A 643 -19.55 10.63 32.08
N ASP A 644 -20.16 11.75 31.68
CA ASP A 644 -21.57 11.79 31.28
C ASP A 644 -21.82 11.13 29.93
N PHE A 645 -20.77 10.86 29.14
CA PHE A 645 -20.88 10.16 27.87
C PHE A 645 -21.12 8.65 28.03
N LEU A 646 -20.84 8.08 29.20
CA LEU A 646 -21.04 6.66 29.46
C LEU A 646 -22.52 6.25 29.50
N THR A 647 -23.40 7.13 30.00
CA THR A 647 -24.84 6.86 30.06
C THR A 647 -25.51 6.70 28.69
N PRO A 648 -25.36 7.63 27.72
CA PRO A 648 -25.91 7.43 26.38
C PRO A 648 -25.26 6.26 25.64
N LEU A 649 -23.98 5.97 25.91
CA LEU A 649 -23.29 4.79 25.36
C LEU A 649 -23.95 3.50 25.87
N GLN A 650 -24.09 3.36 27.19
CA GLN A 650 -24.74 2.19 27.83
C GLN A 650 -26.15 1.96 27.28
N LYS A 651 -26.95 3.02 27.16
CA LYS A 651 -28.31 2.94 26.59
C LYS A 651 -28.34 2.46 25.14
N ALA A 652 -27.35 2.84 24.33
CA ALA A 652 -27.26 2.40 22.93
C ALA A 652 -26.83 0.92 22.80
N THR A 653 -26.17 0.37 23.81
CA THR A 653 -25.63 -1.00 23.82
C THR A 653 -26.39 -1.97 24.73
N SER A 654 -27.46 -1.52 25.38
CA SER A 654 -28.20 -2.30 26.37
C SER A 654 -28.72 -3.62 25.80
N ARG A 655 -28.60 -4.71 26.56
CA ARG A 655 -29.14 -6.03 26.24
C ARG A 655 -30.27 -6.37 27.21
N ASN A 656 -31.27 -7.11 26.74
CA ASN A 656 -32.33 -7.60 27.63
C ASN A 656 -31.76 -8.61 28.62
N SER A 657 -31.91 -8.34 29.92
CA SER A 657 -31.51 -9.24 31.02
C SER A 657 -30.02 -9.62 31.07
N LEU A 658 -29.15 -8.86 30.39
CA LEU A 658 -27.70 -8.99 30.41
C LEU A 658 -27.08 -7.59 30.52
N PRO A 659 -25.87 -7.45 31.08
CA PRO A 659 -25.18 -6.16 31.04
C PRO A 659 -24.92 -5.74 29.60
N SER A 660 -24.69 -4.46 29.33
CA SER A 660 -24.36 -3.97 27.98
C SER A 660 -23.05 -4.55 27.49
N PHE A 661 -22.08 -4.64 28.41
CA PHE A 661 -20.80 -5.30 28.23
C PHE A 661 -20.55 -6.24 29.42
N ASP A 662 -20.09 -7.45 29.15
CA ASP A 662 -19.70 -8.42 30.17
C ASP A 662 -18.45 -7.92 30.93
N HIS A 663 -17.56 -7.21 30.21
CA HIS A 663 -16.39 -6.54 30.78
C HIS A 663 -16.32 -5.07 30.35
N ALA A 664 -16.11 -4.16 31.30
CA ALA A 664 -15.87 -2.73 31.02
C ALA A 664 -14.46 -2.35 31.49
N VAL A 665 -13.56 -2.15 30.52
CA VAL A 665 -12.16 -1.85 30.73
C VAL A 665 -11.91 -0.36 30.50
N PHE A 666 -11.37 0.32 31.51
CA PHE A 666 -10.96 1.72 31.42
C PHE A 666 -9.45 1.81 31.51
N CYS A 667 -8.81 2.39 30.49
CA CYS A 667 -7.35 2.55 30.45
C CYS A 667 -6.91 3.98 30.15
N THR A 668 -5.62 4.27 30.26
CA THR A 668 -5.07 5.55 29.82
C THR A 668 -4.71 5.52 28.33
N ASN A 669 -4.24 6.65 27.78
CA ASN A 669 -3.67 6.69 26.44
C ASN A 669 -2.18 6.26 26.40
N VAL A 670 -1.58 5.83 27.51
CA VAL A 670 -0.23 5.26 27.53
C VAL A 670 -0.25 3.98 26.70
N THR A 671 0.53 3.97 25.62
CA THR A 671 0.43 2.93 24.58
C THR A 671 0.99 1.59 25.06
N TYR A 672 2.24 1.60 25.53
CA TYR A 672 2.99 0.40 25.91
C TYR A 672 3.32 0.40 27.40
N ALA A 673 3.27 -0.76 28.04
CA ALA A 673 3.56 -0.91 29.47
C ALA A 673 5.03 -0.56 29.81
N LYS A 674 5.96 -0.92 28.93
CA LYS A 674 7.41 -0.73 29.17
C LYS A 674 7.96 0.60 28.66
N THR A 675 7.52 1.03 27.47
CA THR A 675 8.11 2.18 26.76
C THR A 675 7.24 3.44 26.84
N GLY A 676 6.04 3.34 27.40
CA GLY A 676 5.13 4.45 27.59
C GLY A 676 4.38 4.84 26.32
N TYR A 677 4.23 6.13 26.06
CA TYR A 677 3.54 6.63 24.87
C TYR A 677 4.32 6.33 23.59
N LYS A 678 3.60 5.91 22.54
CA LYS A 678 4.12 6.08 21.18
C LYS A 678 4.37 7.58 20.94
N ARG A 679 5.50 7.92 20.30
CA ARG A 679 5.96 9.31 20.12
C ARG A 679 4.92 10.21 19.45
N ASP A 680 4.13 9.68 18.51
CA ASP A 680 3.07 10.40 17.81
C ASP A 680 1.91 10.85 18.73
N PHE A 681 1.73 10.19 19.90
CA PHE A 681 0.61 10.44 20.81
C PHE A 681 0.99 11.18 22.09
N VAL A 682 2.21 11.71 22.17
CA VAL A 682 2.65 12.46 23.35
C VAL A 682 1.83 13.74 23.49
N ASN A 683 0.96 13.77 24.50
CA ASN A 683 0.17 14.95 24.85
C ASN A 683 0.69 15.55 26.16
N ARG A 684 1.31 16.73 26.07
CA ARG A 684 1.84 17.48 27.23
C ARG A 684 0.81 18.36 27.95
N GLY A 685 -0.44 18.36 27.49
CA GLY A 685 -1.53 19.13 28.09
C GLY A 685 -2.30 18.41 29.19
N ILE A 686 -1.90 17.19 29.57
CA ILE A 686 -2.56 16.37 30.59
C ILE A 686 -1.72 16.39 31.87
N ASP A 687 -2.37 16.50 33.03
CA ASP A 687 -1.69 16.41 34.33
C ASP A 687 -1.09 15.00 34.51
N PRO A 688 0.26 14.88 34.62
CA PRO A 688 0.92 13.59 34.83
C PRO A 688 0.41 12.84 36.06
N LYS A 689 -0.03 13.56 37.09
CA LYS A 689 -0.53 12.96 38.33
C LYS A 689 -1.87 12.26 38.14
N GLU A 690 -2.73 12.75 37.23
CA GLU A 690 -3.99 12.07 36.89
C GLU A 690 -3.74 10.75 36.17
N ILE A 691 -2.70 10.70 35.31
CA ILE A 691 -2.28 9.48 34.62
C ILE A 691 -1.72 8.48 35.62
N GLU A 692 -0.79 8.89 36.48
CA GLU A 692 -0.15 8.01 37.47
C GLU A 692 -1.17 7.41 38.45
N THR A 693 -2.14 8.22 38.89
CA THR A 693 -3.16 7.77 39.85
C THR A 693 -4.36 7.08 39.21
N LEU A 694 -4.47 7.10 37.87
CA LEU A 694 -5.62 6.62 37.09
C LEU A 694 -6.94 7.28 37.54
N SER A 695 -6.90 8.53 37.98
CA SER A 695 -8.03 9.20 38.64
C SER A 695 -9.26 9.30 37.73
N VAL A 696 -9.04 9.62 36.45
CA VAL A 696 -10.10 9.71 35.44
C VAL A 696 -10.69 8.33 35.13
N GLN A 697 -9.84 7.31 34.95
CA GLN A 697 -10.29 5.95 34.68
C GLN A 697 -11.08 5.35 35.85
N LYS A 698 -10.69 5.66 37.09
CA LYS A 698 -11.45 5.29 38.30
C LYS A 698 -12.83 5.96 38.33
N ARG A 699 -12.94 7.25 37.98
CA ARG A 699 -14.24 7.92 37.85
C ARG A 699 -15.14 7.27 36.78
N PHE A 700 -14.57 6.85 35.65
CA PHE A 700 -15.32 6.10 34.65
C PHE A 700 -15.80 4.74 35.18
N ALA A 701 -14.93 4.01 35.90
CA ALA A 701 -15.25 2.74 36.53
C ALA A 701 -16.38 2.87 37.57
N ASP A 702 -16.33 3.89 38.42
CA ASP A 702 -17.38 4.18 39.40
C ASP A 702 -18.70 4.47 38.70
N LYS A 703 -18.69 5.31 37.65
CA LYS A 703 -19.89 5.64 36.90
C LYS A 703 -20.46 4.43 36.17
N TRP A 704 -19.62 3.60 35.56
CA TRP A 704 -20.06 2.39 34.86
C TRP A 704 -20.69 1.38 35.82
N SER A 705 -20.10 1.19 37.01
CA SER A 705 -20.64 0.31 38.04
C SER A 705 -22.02 0.75 38.53
N GLU A 706 -22.31 2.05 38.52
CA GLU A 706 -23.63 2.60 38.84
C GLU A 706 -24.67 2.29 37.75
N ILE A 707 -24.32 2.46 36.48
CA ILE A 707 -25.28 2.38 35.35
C ILE A 707 -25.41 0.99 34.73
N ASP A 708 -24.44 0.10 34.96
CA ASP A 708 -24.44 -1.28 34.46
C ASP A 708 -23.82 -2.26 35.49
N PRO A 709 -24.50 -2.51 36.62
CA PRO A 709 -23.95 -3.26 37.75
C PRO A 709 -23.65 -4.75 37.46
N GLY A 710 -24.11 -5.27 36.31
CA GLY A 710 -23.81 -6.63 35.86
C GLY A 710 -22.45 -6.76 35.15
N SER A 711 -21.78 -5.65 34.80
CA SER A 711 -20.48 -5.65 34.13
C SER A 711 -19.33 -5.93 35.11
N LYS A 712 -18.34 -6.72 34.67
CA LYS A 712 -17.04 -6.79 35.35
C LYS A 712 -16.22 -5.55 34.98
N VAL A 713 -16.08 -4.61 35.91
CA VAL A 713 -15.36 -3.36 35.69
C VAL A 713 -13.87 -3.51 36.04
N VAL A 714 -12.99 -3.07 35.15
CA VAL A 714 -11.53 -3.18 35.30
C VAL A 714 -10.86 -1.86 34.91
N VAL A 715 -9.91 -1.41 35.74
CA VAL A 715 -9.06 -0.24 35.45
C VAL A 715 -7.65 -0.74 35.18
N ILE A 716 -7.11 -0.41 34.00
CA ILE A 716 -5.81 -0.90 33.52
C ILE A 716 -4.92 0.29 33.12
N PRO A 717 -3.62 0.33 33.47
CA PRO A 717 -2.79 1.49 33.16
C PRO A 717 -2.60 1.77 31.67
N THR A 718 -2.41 0.76 30.82
CA THR A 718 -2.01 0.96 29.42
C THR A 718 -2.98 0.35 28.39
N ILE A 719 -2.85 0.80 27.14
CA ILE A 719 -3.60 0.26 25.99
C ILE A 719 -3.19 -1.20 25.74
N GLU A 720 -1.88 -1.48 25.71
CA GLU A 720 -1.33 -2.84 25.53
C GLU A 720 -1.94 -3.85 26.52
N GLU A 721 -1.92 -3.53 27.82
CA GLU A 721 -2.48 -4.40 28.86
C GLU A 721 -4.00 -4.56 28.74
N ALA A 722 -4.72 -3.54 28.26
CA ALA A 722 -6.16 -3.61 28.03
C ALA A 722 -6.51 -4.51 26.84
N LEU A 723 -5.73 -4.48 25.77
CA LEU A 723 -5.86 -5.41 24.65
C LEU A 723 -5.53 -6.85 25.08
N ASP A 724 -4.46 -7.04 25.84
CA ASP A 724 -4.08 -8.35 26.38
C ASP A 724 -5.14 -8.90 27.35
N TYR A 725 -5.81 -8.03 28.11
CA TYR A 725 -6.95 -8.42 28.93
C TYR A 725 -8.08 -8.99 28.08
N ALA A 726 -8.44 -8.32 26.98
CA ALA A 726 -9.49 -8.81 26.09
C ALA A 726 -9.13 -10.14 25.41
N ARG A 727 -7.84 -10.34 25.05
CA ARG A 727 -7.33 -11.61 24.53
C ARG A 727 -7.49 -12.74 25.54
N ARG A 728 -7.08 -12.53 26.80
CA ARG A 728 -7.24 -13.52 27.86
C ARG A 728 -8.70 -13.91 28.09
N VAL A 729 -9.62 -12.94 28.08
CA VAL A 729 -11.06 -13.22 28.21
C VAL A 729 -11.56 -14.11 27.06
N GLY A 730 -11.12 -13.86 25.81
CA GLY A 730 -11.46 -14.72 24.67
C GLY A 730 -10.87 -16.14 24.78
N GLU A 731 -9.66 -16.26 25.32
CA GLU A 731 -9.00 -17.56 25.54
C GLU A 731 -9.67 -18.38 26.65
N GLU A 732 -10.01 -17.75 27.78
CA GLU A 732 -10.59 -18.40 28.96
C GLU A 732 -12.01 -18.93 28.70
N GLU A 733 -12.84 -18.19 27.96
CA GLU A 733 -14.24 -18.54 27.67
C GLU A 733 -14.37 -19.54 26.51
N GLY A 734 -13.28 -19.89 25.82
CA GLY A 734 -13.29 -20.82 24.69
C GLY A 734 -14.15 -20.37 23.51
N THR A 735 -14.54 -19.10 23.46
CA THR A 735 -15.35 -18.47 22.42
C THR A 735 -14.72 -17.14 21.99
N GLN A 736 -14.88 -16.76 20.71
CA GLN A 736 -14.33 -15.51 20.20
C GLN A 736 -14.97 -14.31 20.93
N ALA A 737 -14.17 -13.59 21.72
CA ALA A 737 -14.63 -12.38 22.40
C ALA A 737 -14.88 -11.24 21.41
N VAL A 738 -15.77 -10.32 21.77
CA VAL A 738 -16.12 -9.17 20.94
C VAL A 738 -15.79 -7.89 21.68
N ALA A 739 -14.73 -7.21 21.26
CA ALA A 739 -14.18 -6.04 21.95
C ALA A 739 -14.48 -4.74 21.20
N TYR A 740 -15.06 -3.76 21.89
CA TYR A 740 -15.36 -2.42 21.39
C TYR A 740 -14.39 -1.40 21.96
N VAL A 741 -13.55 -0.80 21.11
CA VAL A 741 -12.52 0.18 21.48
C VAL A 741 -12.96 1.57 21.05
N THR A 742 -13.22 2.48 22.01
CA THR A 742 -13.73 3.83 21.70
C THR A 742 -13.43 4.88 22.79
N GLY A 743 -13.86 6.12 22.58
CA GLY A 743 -13.80 7.22 23.56
C GLY A 743 -12.77 8.30 23.19
N SER A 744 -11.76 7.96 22.40
CA SER A 744 -10.84 8.94 21.83
C SER A 744 -10.05 8.40 20.64
N LEU A 745 -9.63 9.32 19.76
CA LEU A 745 -8.73 9.00 18.64
C LEU A 745 -7.34 8.54 19.11
N HIS A 746 -6.87 8.98 20.28
CA HIS A 746 -5.58 8.56 20.83
C HIS A 746 -5.60 7.11 21.30
N LEU A 747 -6.65 6.68 22.00
CA LEU A 747 -6.85 5.29 22.39
C LEU A 747 -6.93 4.40 21.14
N VAL A 748 -7.77 4.77 20.18
CA VAL A 748 -7.96 4.02 18.94
C VAL A 748 -6.68 3.96 18.11
N GLY A 749 -5.96 5.07 18.00
CA GLY A 749 -4.66 5.14 17.35
C GLY A 749 -3.62 4.22 17.98
N GLY A 750 -3.50 4.26 19.31
CA GLY A 750 -2.63 3.37 20.06
C GLY A 750 -3.01 1.89 19.91
N ALA A 751 -4.30 1.58 20.01
CA ALA A 751 -4.80 0.23 19.86
C ALA A 751 -4.53 -0.34 18.46
N LEU A 752 -4.85 0.42 17.40
CA LEU A 752 -4.55 0.03 16.03
C LEU A 752 -3.05 -0.10 15.77
N GLY A 753 -2.23 0.77 16.36
CA GLY A 753 -0.77 0.68 16.32
C GLY A 753 -0.27 -0.69 16.81
N ILE A 754 -0.81 -1.17 17.93
CA ILE A 754 -0.46 -2.47 18.53
C ILE A 754 -1.03 -3.63 17.70
N LEU A 755 -2.34 -3.59 17.39
CA LEU A 755 -3.03 -4.65 16.64
C LEU A 755 -2.40 -4.92 15.28
N GLU A 756 -1.84 -3.89 14.64
CA GLU A 756 -1.22 -4.01 13.32
C GLU A 756 0.30 -4.15 13.35
N LYS A 757 0.91 -4.10 14.53
CA LYS A 757 2.36 -4.01 14.69
C LYS A 757 2.93 -2.86 13.83
N ALA A 758 2.21 -1.73 13.82
CA ALA A 758 2.44 -0.56 12.99
C ALA A 758 3.34 0.48 13.68
N ASP A 759 4.40 0.02 14.35
CA ASP A 759 5.44 0.89 14.91
C ASP A 759 6.23 1.66 13.84
N ALA A 760 6.09 1.28 12.57
CA ALA A 760 6.85 1.81 11.45
C ALA A 760 5.95 1.99 10.21
N LEU A 761 4.89 2.78 10.36
CA LEU A 761 4.08 3.25 9.24
C LEU A 761 4.71 4.50 8.67
#